data_AF-A0A7C7QQ74-F1
#
_entry.id   AF-A0A7C7QQ74-F1
#
_cell.length_a   1.000
_cell.length_b   1.000
_cell.length_c   1.000
_cell.angle_alpha   90.00
_cell.angle_beta   90.00
_cell.angle_gamma   90.00
#
_symmetry.space_group_name_H-M   'P 1'
#
loop_
_entity.id
_entity.type
_entity.pdbx_description
1 polymer ?
#
loop_
_entity_poly.entity_id
_entity_poly.type
_entity_poly.pdbx_seq_one_letter_code
_entity_poly.pdbx_strand_id
1 'polypeptide(L)'
;MKRLVFSLFLCTQILGVCACPTALSRRLLPQPTPTPTATYTPLPTATPTATPSPTPTPIPVAYSIAFASDREGNGEIYRFDGEGALINLTRHPATDWDPTWSPDGTRLAFTTHRDGTSEIYVMDANGDNPFNLTNNPAWDYMPVWSPDGTRVAFVSERDGNQEIYVINADGTGERRLTANEVGQDDRSPAWSPDSKKLAFAGVRNGVEGIHVMNADGSEETILTVWPLKGTSPAWSPDGSQIAFVGWDEEDKPGLYVMNPDGSGVTWLFRSEAWLGSLTWSPDGNWLLFTSWQDGNHELYALRRDGSDLQRLTNDTAWDDTPAIRPGKGNFPGPLDPPPASPPARPEPSTPLRYGVNLADLGKSYLVRDMGFRWAKSYVDWGSVEPGKGEFKWQDPDNIAKAFSAQGLNIMMRVNMAPQWARPPDALPTHPPSDPQDFADFMRALVSRYKGTVTAYEIWNEPNLNYAWGMREPNPAEYVALLKAAYLAAKEIDPDCIIVTGGLSTTGGGGPGAMGDLDYIQGIYDAGGKGYFDALGSHPYGFGHEPDYHDPWGLSFTRVQAQHEVMATNGDGETPLWVTELGWVLQSPWDMGEHQPTAVGEAQQAAYLVRAYQKAAEEWPWMGAIFLFNLDFSSVPWYDSHEIMRWYAILNPDRSPRPAYTQLKMMVWGKETR
;
A
#
# COMPACT_ATOMS: atom_id res chain seq x y z
N MET A 1 -9.62 -22.83 -28.35
CA MET A 1 -9.89 -24.24 -28.74
C MET A 1 -9.23 -25.13 -27.68
N LYS A 2 -10.01 -26.02 -27.06
CA LYS A 2 -9.65 -27.11 -26.11
C LYS A 2 -9.01 -26.75 -24.75
N ARG A 3 -9.87 -26.88 -23.73
CA ARG A 3 -9.60 -27.09 -22.29
C ARG A 3 -8.82 -28.39 -22.05
N LEU A 4 -8.07 -28.48 -20.95
CA LEU A 4 -7.91 -29.74 -20.22
C LEU A 4 -7.91 -29.49 -18.70
N VAL A 5 -8.87 -30.14 -18.05
CA VAL A 5 -9.09 -30.33 -16.61
C VAL A 5 -8.57 -31.72 -16.28
N PHE A 6 -7.93 -31.97 -15.12
CA PHE A 6 -7.96 -33.29 -14.48
C PHE A 6 -7.71 -33.23 -12.98
N SER A 7 -8.53 -33.99 -12.25
CA SER A 7 -8.53 -34.22 -10.81
C SER A 7 -8.16 -35.68 -10.48
N LEU A 8 -7.93 -35.94 -9.17
CA LEU A 8 -8.31 -37.12 -8.35
C LEU A 8 -7.33 -38.31 -8.09
N PHE A 9 -7.05 -38.54 -6.78
CA PHE A 9 -7.30 -39.75 -5.93
C PHE A 9 -6.17 -40.58 -5.25
N LEU A 10 -6.25 -40.58 -3.89
CA LEU A 10 -6.28 -41.66 -2.85
C LEU A 10 -5.09 -42.61 -2.55
N CYS A 11 -4.67 -42.76 -1.27
CA CYS A 11 -5.03 -43.86 -0.32
C CYS A 11 -4.21 -43.84 1.01
N THR A 12 -4.59 -44.69 1.98
CA THR A 12 -4.72 -44.42 3.44
C THR A 12 -4.05 -45.49 4.36
N GLN A 13 -3.99 -45.24 5.69
CA GLN A 13 -4.03 -46.17 6.89
C GLN A 13 -2.68 -46.65 7.51
N ILE A 14 -2.39 -46.83 8.83
CA ILE A 14 -3.05 -47.16 10.16
C ILE A 14 -2.03 -46.85 11.31
N LEU A 15 -2.29 -46.13 12.42
CA LEU A 15 -2.91 -46.41 13.78
C LEU A 15 -2.03 -47.03 14.93
N GLY A 16 -2.13 -46.41 16.13
CA GLY A 16 -2.08 -47.04 17.49
C GLY A 16 -1.09 -46.44 18.54
N VAL A 17 -1.33 -46.22 19.85
CA VAL A 17 -2.39 -45.69 20.76
C VAL A 17 -1.90 -45.87 22.23
N CYS A 18 -2.35 -45.01 23.16
CA CYS A 18 -2.39 -45.11 24.66
C CYS A 18 -1.10 -44.86 25.48
N ALA A 19 -1.11 -44.31 26.71
CA ALA A 19 -2.08 -43.61 27.57
C ALA A 19 -1.35 -43.05 28.82
N CYS A 20 -1.83 -41.93 29.37
CA CYS A 20 -1.49 -41.36 30.70
C CYS A 20 -2.30 -42.07 31.82
N PRO A 21 -2.07 -41.93 33.16
CA PRO A 21 -2.43 -40.69 33.89
C PRO A 21 -1.81 -40.43 35.31
N THR A 22 -2.22 -39.30 35.91
CA THR A 22 -2.35 -38.91 37.36
C THR A 22 -1.08 -38.56 38.16
N ALA A 23 -0.89 -37.38 38.81
CA ALA A 23 -1.66 -36.49 39.71
C ALA A 23 -1.51 -36.80 41.21
N LEU A 24 -0.98 -35.86 42.03
CA LEU A 24 -1.59 -35.33 43.28
C LEU A 24 -0.67 -34.42 44.13
N SER A 25 -1.34 -33.44 44.75
CA SER A 25 -0.92 -32.33 45.62
C SER A 25 -0.48 -32.69 47.04
N ARG A 26 0.26 -31.77 47.73
CA ARG A 26 -0.22 -31.06 48.95
C ARG A 26 0.76 -30.02 49.54
N ARG A 27 0.17 -28.96 50.11
CA ARG A 27 0.69 -27.84 50.92
C ARG A 27 1.13 -28.23 52.35
N LEU A 28 1.91 -27.35 53.03
CA LEU A 28 1.50 -26.54 54.21
C LEU A 28 2.66 -25.69 54.84
N LEU A 29 2.54 -24.34 54.81
CA LEU A 29 2.61 -23.26 55.86
C LEU A 29 3.50 -23.37 57.16
N PRO A 30 3.71 -22.30 58.01
CA PRO A 30 3.62 -20.81 57.89
C PRO A 30 4.72 -19.99 58.68
N GLN A 31 4.55 -18.63 58.73
CA GLN A 31 4.91 -17.63 59.80
C GLN A 31 6.04 -16.60 59.50
N PRO A 32 6.09 -15.40 60.14
CA PRO A 32 5.02 -14.49 60.60
C PRO A 32 5.28 -12.99 60.27
N THR A 33 4.26 -12.15 60.46
CA THR A 33 4.24 -10.69 60.30
C THR A 33 4.73 -9.95 61.57
N PRO A 34 5.34 -8.75 61.43
CA PRO A 34 5.24 -7.73 62.48
C PRO A 34 4.79 -6.35 61.96
N THR A 35 4.00 -5.65 62.78
CA THR A 35 3.53 -4.25 62.65
C THR A 35 3.54 -3.64 64.07
N PRO A 36 3.36 -2.31 64.29
CA PRO A 36 4.13 -1.12 63.89
C PRO A 36 4.74 -0.38 65.12
N THR A 37 5.59 0.65 64.92
CA THR A 37 5.80 1.69 65.95
C THR A 37 6.16 3.04 65.30
N ALA A 38 5.49 4.11 65.76
CA ALA A 38 5.66 5.50 65.33
C ALA A 38 6.80 6.22 66.08
N THR A 39 7.45 7.23 65.49
CA THR A 39 7.45 8.64 65.98
C THR A 39 8.38 9.62 65.23
N TYR A 40 7.84 10.85 65.12
CA TYR A 40 8.43 12.20 65.10
C TYR A 40 9.29 12.75 63.95
N THR A 41 8.79 13.87 63.43
CA THR A 41 9.33 14.80 62.44
C THR A 41 10.06 15.98 63.12
N PRO A 42 11.18 16.48 62.55
CA PRO A 42 11.62 17.86 62.72
C PRO A 42 11.47 18.68 61.42
N LEU A 43 11.12 19.96 61.59
CA LEU A 43 10.93 20.99 60.56
C LEU A 43 12.26 21.43 59.90
N PRO A 44 12.24 21.83 58.61
CA PRO A 44 13.22 22.79 58.11
C PRO A 44 12.62 24.13 57.62
N THR A 45 13.48 25.12 57.75
CA THR A 45 13.39 26.58 57.63
C THR A 45 12.90 27.13 56.29
N ALA A 46 12.29 28.31 56.35
CA ALA A 46 11.75 29.09 55.23
C ALA A 46 12.78 29.47 54.14
N THR A 47 12.33 29.46 52.88
CA THR A 47 13.01 29.93 51.66
C THR A 47 12.15 31.04 51.01
N PRO A 48 12.73 32.11 50.43
CA PRO A 48 12.02 33.36 50.10
C PRO A 48 10.94 33.23 49.01
N THR A 49 9.89 34.03 49.16
CA THR A 49 8.71 34.15 48.30
C THR A 49 9.06 34.71 46.91
N ALA A 50 8.71 33.97 45.86
CA ALA A 50 8.67 34.48 44.49
C ALA A 50 7.33 35.20 44.22
N THR A 51 7.40 36.33 43.53
CA THR A 51 6.27 37.15 43.06
C THR A 51 5.33 36.32 42.17
N PRO A 52 3.99 36.45 42.27
CA PRO A 52 3.08 35.74 41.38
C PRO A 52 3.25 36.25 39.94
N SER A 53 3.56 35.31 39.04
CA SER A 53 3.47 35.50 37.59
C SER A 53 2.00 35.78 37.20
N PRO A 54 1.74 36.61 36.18
CA PRO A 54 0.37 36.89 35.74
C PRO A 54 -0.32 35.60 35.33
N THR A 55 -1.56 35.40 35.79
CA THR A 55 -2.43 34.32 35.32
C THR A 55 -2.65 34.49 33.82
N PRO A 56 -2.23 33.54 32.96
CA PRO A 56 -2.55 33.63 31.54
C PRO A 56 -4.08 33.60 31.38
N THR A 57 -4.60 34.59 30.67
CA THR A 57 -6.00 34.63 30.23
C THR A 57 -6.26 33.39 29.36
N PRO A 58 -7.39 32.68 29.52
CA PRO A 58 -7.69 31.55 28.64
C PRO A 58 -7.81 32.07 27.22
N ILE A 59 -7.02 31.52 26.30
CA ILE A 59 -7.20 31.73 24.87
C ILE A 59 -8.34 30.81 24.44
N PRO A 60 -9.49 31.29 23.91
CA PRO A 60 -10.50 30.41 23.38
C PRO A 60 -10.66 30.65 21.87
N VAL A 61 -10.17 29.73 21.04
CA VAL A 61 -11.00 29.02 20.04
C VAL A 61 -10.20 27.87 19.43
N ALA A 62 -10.43 26.66 19.95
CA ALA A 62 -10.06 25.41 19.30
C ALA A 62 -11.00 25.15 18.11
N TYR A 63 -10.45 24.95 16.92
CA TYR A 63 -11.16 24.42 15.75
C TYR A 63 -11.30 22.91 15.86
N SER A 64 -12.24 22.28 15.15
CA SER A 64 -12.43 20.83 15.20
C SER A 64 -12.55 20.24 13.79
N ILE A 65 -11.73 19.25 13.47
CA ILE A 65 -11.68 18.57 12.17
C ILE A 65 -11.91 17.09 12.42
N ALA A 66 -12.82 16.47 11.67
CA ALA A 66 -12.92 15.03 11.53
C ALA A 66 -12.29 14.60 10.22
N PHE A 67 -11.69 13.42 10.18
CA PHE A 67 -11.10 12.84 8.97
C PHE A 67 -10.97 11.34 9.15
N ALA A 68 -10.89 10.60 8.06
CA ALA A 68 -10.63 9.18 8.10
C ALA A 68 -9.12 8.93 8.17
N SER A 69 -8.70 7.98 8.99
CA SER A 69 -7.29 7.63 9.19
C SER A 69 -7.15 6.14 9.46
N ASP A 70 -6.13 5.52 8.88
CA ASP A 70 -5.81 4.11 9.12
C ASP A 70 -4.72 3.89 10.18
N ARG A 71 -4.43 4.91 11.00
CA ARG A 71 -3.31 4.91 11.98
C ARG A 71 -3.32 3.78 13.00
N GLU A 72 -4.47 3.13 13.23
CA GLU A 72 -4.64 1.97 14.12
C GLU A 72 -4.77 0.63 13.37
N GLY A 73 -4.59 0.61 12.05
CA GLY A 73 -4.47 -0.60 11.21
C GLY A 73 -5.65 -0.90 10.28
N ASN A 74 -6.76 -0.20 10.46
CA ASN A 74 -7.91 -0.14 9.57
C ASN A 74 -8.42 1.31 9.53
N GLY A 75 -9.13 1.70 8.47
CA GLY A 75 -9.72 3.03 8.36
C GLY A 75 -10.73 3.27 9.47
N GLU A 76 -10.52 4.34 10.24
CA GLU A 76 -11.38 4.80 11.33
C GLU A 76 -11.52 6.32 11.25
N ILE A 77 -12.58 6.87 11.85
CA ILE A 77 -12.82 8.31 11.88
C ILE A 77 -12.16 8.93 13.11
N TYR A 78 -11.22 9.84 12.90
CA TYR A 78 -10.54 10.61 13.94
C TYR A 78 -11.03 12.04 13.99
N ARG A 79 -10.99 12.61 15.20
CA ARG A 79 -11.25 14.02 15.46
C ARG A 79 -10.02 14.70 16.07
N PHE A 80 -9.69 15.88 15.55
CA PHE A 80 -8.72 16.80 16.13
C PHE A 80 -9.43 18.07 16.59
N ASP A 81 -9.27 18.47 17.85
CA ASP A 81 -9.91 19.67 18.41
C ASP A 81 -8.94 20.87 18.53
N GLY A 82 -7.99 21.00 17.60
CA GLY A 82 -7.07 22.14 17.50
C GLY A 82 -5.91 22.13 18.50
N GLU A 83 -6.08 21.46 19.63
CA GLU A 83 -5.08 21.24 20.68
C GLU A 83 -5.28 19.84 21.30
N GLY A 84 -4.19 19.17 21.68
CA GLY A 84 -4.24 17.86 22.35
C GLY A 84 -4.09 16.66 21.40
N ALA A 85 -4.44 15.47 21.90
CA ALA A 85 -4.32 14.23 21.13
C ALA A 85 -5.53 14.03 20.21
N LEU A 86 -5.33 13.32 19.11
CA LEU A 86 -6.40 12.85 18.25
C LEU A 86 -7.34 11.90 18.99
N ILE A 87 -8.63 12.01 18.68
CA ILE A 87 -9.69 11.22 19.31
C ILE A 87 -10.26 10.29 18.25
N ASN A 88 -10.05 8.98 18.42
CA ASN A 88 -10.70 7.98 17.58
C ASN A 88 -12.20 7.91 17.92
N LEU A 89 -13.07 8.23 16.96
CA LEU A 89 -14.53 8.22 17.10
C LEU A 89 -15.16 6.87 16.74
N THR A 90 -14.49 6.07 15.92
CA THR A 90 -14.98 4.74 15.51
C THR A 90 -13.95 3.68 15.93
N ARG A 91 -14.42 2.57 16.49
CA ARG A 91 -13.53 1.49 16.95
C ARG A 91 -14.13 0.16 16.56
N HIS A 92 -13.86 -0.25 15.32
CA HIS A 92 -14.46 -1.43 14.74
C HIS A 92 -13.50 -2.12 13.76
N PRO A 93 -13.44 -3.46 13.65
CA PRO A 93 -12.53 -4.12 12.70
C PRO A 93 -12.82 -3.84 11.20
N ALA A 94 -13.97 -3.26 10.90
CA ALA A 94 -14.35 -2.86 9.54
C ALA A 94 -13.88 -1.43 9.27
N THR A 95 -13.78 -1.06 8.01
CA THR A 95 -13.27 0.26 7.61
C THR A 95 -14.38 1.30 7.58
N ASP A 96 -14.07 2.49 8.12
CA ASP A 96 -14.93 3.66 8.19
C ASP A 96 -14.26 4.86 7.47
N TRP A 97 -14.98 5.50 6.55
CA TRP A 97 -14.47 6.56 5.65
C TRP A 97 -15.49 7.70 5.45
N ASP A 98 -15.10 8.75 4.73
CA ASP A 98 -15.98 9.85 4.27
C ASP A 98 -16.80 10.55 5.39
N PRO A 99 -16.19 11.03 6.49
CA PRO A 99 -16.94 11.70 7.54
C PRO A 99 -17.47 13.07 7.06
N THR A 100 -18.70 13.40 7.43
CA THR A 100 -19.30 14.73 7.24
C THR A 100 -20.06 15.16 8.48
N TRP A 101 -19.89 16.42 8.89
CA TRP A 101 -20.60 17.00 10.02
C TRP A 101 -22.04 17.40 9.66
N SER A 102 -22.96 17.24 10.59
CA SER A 102 -24.25 17.93 10.54
C SER A 102 -24.03 19.45 10.66
N PRO A 103 -24.93 20.29 10.11
CA PRO A 103 -24.73 21.75 10.09
C PRO A 103 -24.67 22.41 11.48
N ASP A 104 -25.29 21.79 12.48
CA ASP A 104 -25.22 22.21 13.88
C ASP A 104 -23.99 21.64 14.63
N GLY A 105 -23.19 20.80 13.96
CA GLY A 105 -22.00 20.15 14.50
C GLY A 105 -22.28 19.15 15.62
N THR A 106 -23.52 18.66 15.78
CA THR A 106 -23.90 17.73 16.85
C THR A 106 -23.77 16.26 16.45
N ARG A 107 -23.79 15.96 15.15
CA ARG A 107 -23.71 14.60 14.59
C ARG A 107 -22.69 14.52 13.45
N LEU A 108 -22.27 13.30 13.15
CA LEU A 108 -21.40 12.96 12.03
C LEU A 108 -22.05 11.84 11.20
N ALA A 109 -22.12 11.99 9.88
CA ALA A 109 -22.40 10.87 8.99
C ALA A 109 -21.09 10.36 8.37
N PHE A 110 -20.99 9.07 8.06
CA PHE A 110 -19.80 8.45 7.51
C PHE A 110 -20.14 7.13 6.83
N THR A 111 -19.28 6.67 5.94
CA THR A 111 -19.40 5.37 5.26
C THR A 111 -18.75 4.28 6.09
N THR A 112 -19.37 3.10 6.18
CA THR A 112 -18.83 1.95 6.92
C THR A 112 -19.14 0.63 6.24
N HIS A 113 -18.23 -0.34 6.38
CA HIS A 113 -18.39 -1.70 5.88
C HIS A 113 -18.83 -2.72 6.95
N ARG A 114 -19.24 -2.25 8.14
CA ARG A 114 -19.49 -3.11 9.30
C ARG A 114 -20.57 -4.18 9.12
N ASP A 115 -21.50 -3.98 8.20
CA ASP A 115 -22.62 -4.90 7.93
C ASP A 115 -22.37 -5.84 6.72
N GLY A 116 -21.16 -5.81 6.13
CA GLY A 116 -20.76 -6.64 4.99
C GLY A 116 -20.99 -5.99 3.62
N THR A 117 -21.72 -4.87 3.57
CA THR A 117 -21.85 -3.92 2.45
C THR A 117 -21.48 -2.52 2.93
N SER A 118 -21.15 -1.59 2.01
CA SER A 118 -20.97 -0.18 2.36
C SER A 118 -22.31 0.46 2.69
N GLU A 119 -22.44 1.03 3.87
CA GLU A 119 -23.63 1.76 4.30
C GLU A 119 -23.26 3.13 4.89
N ILE A 120 -24.22 4.04 4.92
CA ILE A 120 -24.11 5.33 5.59
C ILE A 120 -24.57 5.18 7.04
N TYR A 121 -23.68 5.45 7.98
CA TYR A 121 -24.03 5.55 9.39
C TYR A 121 -24.02 6.99 9.86
N VAL A 122 -24.80 7.25 10.91
CA VAL A 122 -24.80 8.53 11.63
C VAL A 122 -24.52 8.25 13.11
N MET A 123 -23.68 9.09 13.72
CA MET A 123 -23.36 9.03 15.15
C MET A 123 -23.34 10.42 15.78
N ASP A 124 -23.33 10.48 17.10
CA ASP A 124 -23.12 11.72 17.83
C ASP A 124 -21.68 12.23 17.64
N ALA A 125 -21.47 13.53 17.81
CA ALA A 125 -20.16 14.18 17.61
C ALA A 125 -19.00 13.60 18.44
N ASN A 126 -19.31 12.85 19.50
CA ASN A 126 -18.35 12.19 20.38
C ASN A 126 -18.10 10.71 20.03
N GLY A 127 -18.73 10.17 18.98
CA GLY A 127 -18.61 8.78 18.56
C GLY A 127 -19.71 7.86 19.10
N ASP A 128 -20.60 8.36 19.96
CA ASP A 128 -21.64 7.55 20.57
C ASP A 128 -22.87 7.37 19.66
N ASN A 129 -23.71 6.41 20.00
CA ASN A 129 -25.01 6.15 19.37
C ASN A 129 -24.99 6.02 17.83
N PRO A 130 -24.07 5.22 17.24
CA PRO A 130 -24.08 4.98 15.81
C PRO A 130 -25.35 4.24 15.40
N PHE A 131 -26.03 4.72 14.36
CA PHE A 131 -27.16 4.03 13.74
C PHE A 131 -27.02 4.01 12.21
N ASN A 132 -27.56 2.97 11.60
CA ASN A 132 -27.52 2.78 10.15
C ASN A 132 -28.60 3.64 9.47
N LEU A 133 -28.20 4.55 8.58
CA LEU A 133 -29.10 5.47 7.88
C LEU A 133 -29.63 4.86 6.58
N THR A 134 -28.78 4.11 5.86
CA THR A 134 -29.15 3.33 4.68
C THR A 134 -29.22 1.85 5.08
N ASN A 135 -30.08 1.03 4.49
CA ASN A 135 -30.09 -0.40 4.87
C ASN A 135 -30.58 -1.24 3.70
N ASN A 136 -29.64 -1.61 2.84
CA ASN A 136 -29.92 -2.33 1.61
C ASN A 136 -28.69 -3.15 1.18
N PRO A 137 -28.78 -4.03 0.17
CA PRO A 137 -27.64 -4.87 -0.21
C PRO A 137 -26.67 -4.20 -1.19
N ALA A 138 -26.91 -2.96 -1.62
CA ALA A 138 -26.03 -2.23 -2.52
C ALA A 138 -24.97 -1.45 -1.74
N TRP A 139 -24.01 -0.87 -2.44
CA TRP A 139 -22.99 -0.02 -1.82
C TRP A 139 -23.49 1.42 -1.78
N ASP A 140 -23.53 1.99 -0.58
CA ASP A 140 -23.87 3.38 -0.31
C ASP A 140 -22.68 4.10 0.36
N TYR A 141 -22.23 5.23 -0.19
CA TYR A 141 -21.01 5.92 0.26
C TYR A 141 -20.98 7.43 -0.06
N MET A 142 -19.93 8.14 0.40
CA MET A 142 -19.73 9.59 0.25
C MET A 142 -20.94 10.44 0.70
N PRO A 143 -21.36 10.35 1.97
CA PRO A 143 -22.49 11.11 2.47
C PRO A 143 -22.15 12.60 2.62
N VAL A 144 -23.14 13.47 2.38
CA VAL A 144 -23.07 14.92 2.66
C VAL A 144 -24.38 15.44 3.24
N TRP A 145 -24.28 16.20 4.34
CA TRP A 145 -25.44 16.84 4.96
C TRP A 145 -25.94 18.03 4.16
N SER A 146 -27.27 18.19 4.06
CA SER A 146 -27.86 19.45 3.62
C SER A 146 -27.60 20.54 4.66
N PRO A 147 -27.31 21.80 4.29
CA PRO A 147 -27.05 22.90 5.24
C PRO A 147 -28.21 23.22 6.17
N ASP A 148 -29.44 22.86 5.80
CA ASP A 148 -30.63 22.96 6.66
C ASP A 148 -30.75 21.81 7.69
N GLY A 149 -29.89 20.80 7.61
CA GLY A 149 -29.82 19.65 8.52
C GLY A 149 -30.94 18.62 8.34
N THR A 150 -31.79 18.78 7.32
CA THR A 150 -32.98 17.95 7.13
C THR A 150 -32.71 16.68 6.33
N ARG A 151 -31.66 16.66 5.51
CA ARG A 151 -31.39 15.61 4.53
C ARG A 151 -29.90 15.27 4.45
N VAL A 152 -29.61 14.07 3.96
CA VAL A 152 -28.27 13.60 3.59
C VAL A 152 -28.33 13.15 2.13
N ALA A 153 -27.43 13.68 1.30
CA ALA A 153 -27.21 13.14 -0.05
C ALA A 153 -26.04 12.16 -0.02
N PHE A 154 -26.07 11.12 -0.85
CA PHE A 154 -25.06 10.07 -0.89
C PHE A 154 -25.04 9.40 -2.26
N VAL A 155 -24.00 8.60 -2.53
CA VAL A 155 -23.88 7.78 -3.74
C VAL A 155 -24.42 6.40 -3.45
N SER A 156 -25.17 5.83 -4.40
CA SER A 156 -25.63 4.44 -4.35
C SER A 156 -25.38 3.71 -5.67
N GLU A 157 -24.98 2.44 -5.59
CA GLU A 157 -24.79 1.55 -6.75
C GLU A 157 -25.99 0.63 -7.03
N ARG A 158 -27.12 0.84 -6.35
CA ARG A 158 -28.27 -0.08 -6.39
C ARG A 158 -28.93 -0.26 -7.77
N ASP A 159 -28.60 0.60 -8.72
CA ASP A 159 -29.11 0.57 -10.10
C ASP A 159 -28.09 0.06 -11.14
N GLY A 160 -26.94 -0.45 -10.69
CA GLY A 160 -25.88 -1.01 -11.55
C GLY A 160 -24.86 0.00 -12.08
N ASN A 161 -24.96 1.26 -11.64
CA ASN A 161 -24.00 2.35 -11.82
C ASN A 161 -24.07 3.29 -10.60
N GLN A 162 -23.11 4.20 -10.45
CA GLN A 162 -23.10 5.18 -9.35
C GLN A 162 -24.13 6.28 -9.60
N GLU A 163 -25.01 6.51 -8.62
CA GLU A 163 -26.07 7.51 -8.72
C GLU A 163 -26.23 8.29 -7.42
N ILE A 164 -26.68 9.54 -7.51
CA ILE A 164 -26.94 10.39 -6.36
C ILE A 164 -28.34 10.12 -5.79
N TYR A 165 -28.37 9.83 -4.49
CA TYR A 165 -29.57 9.64 -3.69
C TYR A 165 -29.66 10.72 -2.62
N VAL A 166 -30.86 10.89 -2.07
CA VAL A 166 -31.10 11.70 -0.88
C VAL A 166 -32.05 10.99 0.07
N ILE A 167 -31.79 11.12 1.37
CA ILE A 167 -32.61 10.58 2.45
C ILE A 167 -32.81 11.65 3.53
N ASN A 168 -33.92 11.59 4.27
CA ASN A 168 -34.10 12.46 5.43
C ASN A 168 -33.10 12.07 6.52
N ALA A 169 -32.72 13.04 7.35
CA ALA A 169 -31.78 12.84 8.46
C ALA A 169 -32.24 11.85 9.56
N ASP A 170 -33.49 11.41 9.49
CA ASP A 170 -34.11 10.39 10.35
C ASP A 170 -34.21 9.01 9.68
N GLY A 171 -33.66 8.85 8.46
CA GLY A 171 -33.69 7.62 7.67
C GLY A 171 -34.96 7.41 6.84
N THR A 172 -35.88 8.38 6.82
CA THR A 172 -37.11 8.27 6.02
C THR A 172 -36.99 8.94 4.66
N GLY A 173 -37.95 8.69 3.77
CA GLY A 173 -38.13 9.48 2.54
C GLY A 173 -36.97 9.39 1.54
N GLU A 174 -36.24 8.28 1.54
CA GLU A 174 -35.17 8.00 0.59
C GLU A 174 -35.69 8.07 -0.87
N ARG A 175 -34.93 8.74 -1.74
CA ARG A 175 -35.23 8.86 -3.17
C ARG A 175 -33.96 9.05 -4.01
N ARG A 176 -33.99 8.50 -5.22
CA ARG A 176 -32.97 8.72 -6.28
C ARG A 176 -33.12 10.11 -6.88
N LEU A 177 -32.00 10.81 -7.14
CA LEU A 177 -31.97 12.12 -7.79
C LEU A 177 -31.49 12.07 -9.24
N THR A 178 -30.47 11.26 -9.53
CA THR A 178 -29.91 11.09 -10.88
C THR A 178 -30.25 9.72 -11.41
N ALA A 179 -30.52 9.59 -12.72
CA ALA A 179 -30.91 8.31 -13.32
C ALA A 179 -30.37 8.15 -14.75
N ASN A 180 -29.07 7.89 -14.85
CA ASN A 180 -28.34 7.84 -16.10
C ASN A 180 -28.18 6.40 -16.63
N GLU A 181 -27.65 6.28 -17.85
CA GLU A 181 -27.34 4.98 -18.43
C GLU A 181 -26.10 4.36 -17.77
N VAL A 182 -26.05 3.03 -17.71
CA VAL A 182 -24.90 2.28 -17.18
C VAL A 182 -23.60 2.71 -17.87
N GLY A 183 -22.59 3.05 -17.08
CA GLY A 183 -21.32 3.63 -17.55
C GLY A 183 -21.27 5.17 -17.53
N GLN A 184 -22.33 5.83 -17.05
CA GLN A 184 -22.37 7.26 -16.72
C GLN A 184 -22.54 7.41 -15.21
N ASP A 185 -21.43 7.35 -14.50
CA ASP A 185 -21.38 7.41 -13.04
C ASP A 185 -21.51 8.84 -12.51
N ASP A 186 -22.33 9.04 -11.48
CA ASP A 186 -22.51 10.30 -10.75
C ASP A 186 -22.11 10.11 -9.27
N ARG A 187 -21.15 10.93 -8.78
CA ARG A 187 -20.53 10.78 -7.46
C ARG A 187 -20.13 12.11 -6.81
N SER A 188 -19.63 12.05 -5.57
CA SER A 188 -19.15 13.20 -4.79
C SER A 188 -20.13 14.39 -4.72
N PRO A 189 -21.37 14.19 -4.21
CA PRO A 189 -22.36 15.26 -4.10
C PRO A 189 -21.92 16.36 -3.12
N ALA A 190 -22.35 17.60 -3.36
CA ALA A 190 -22.11 18.75 -2.49
C ALA A 190 -23.25 19.76 -2.53
N TRP A 191 -23.82 20.10 -1.38
CA TRP A 191 -24.96 21.00 -1.27
C TRP A 191 -24.57 22.49 -1.42
N SER A 192 -25.43 23.27 -2.08
CA SER A 192 -25.36 24.73 -2.00
C SER A 192 -25.72 25.20 -0.58
N PRO A 193 -25.13 26.30 -0.09
CA PRO A 193 -25.33 26.77 1.30
C PRO A 193 -26.78 27.16 1.63
N ASP A 194 -27.62 27.39 0.62
CA ASP A 194 -29.04 27.65 0.78
C ASP A 194 -29.93 26.39 0.67
N SER A 195 -29.33 25.20 0.58
CA SER A 195 -29.98 23.88 0.47
C SER A 195 -30.87 23.68 -0.77
N LYS A 196 -30.74 24.53 -1.80
CA LYS A 196 -31.58 24.48 -3.00
C LYS A 196 -30.96 23.77 -4.19
N LYS A 197 -29.64 23.58 -4.20
CA LYS A 197 -28.92 22.94 -5.30
C LYS A 197 -27.92 21.91 -4.78
N LEU A 198 -27.55 20.99 -5.67
CA LEU A 198 -26.48 20.02 -5.49
C LEU A 198 -25.50 20.17 -6.65
N ALA A 199 -24.21 20.30 -6.33
CA ALA A 199 -23.13 20.03 -7.26
C ALA A 199 -22.69 18.56 -7.12
N PHE A 200 -22.19 17.95 -8.19
CA PHE A 200 -21.66 16.59 -8.15
C PHE A 200 -20.68 16.37 -9.31
N ALA A 201 -19.87 15.32 -9.23
CA ALA A 201 -19.04 14.85 -10.33
C ALA A 201 -19.85 13.86 -11.17
N GLY A 202 -19.95 14.07 -12.49
CA GLY A 202 -20.75 13.23 -13.37
C GLY A 202 -20.02 12.89 -14.66
N VAL A 203 -20.16 11.66 -15.13
CA VAL A 203 -19.59 11.23 -16.42
C VAL A 203 -20.61 11.43 -17.52
N ARG A 204 -20.30 12.27 -18.51
CA ARG A 204 -21.07 12.38 -19.76
C ARG A 204 -20.14 12.27 -20.96
N ASN A 205 -20.52 11.44 -21.93
CA ASN A 205 -19.73 11.19 -23.15
C ASN A 205 -18.26 10.81 -22.85
N GLY A 206 -18.02 10.06 -21.75
CA GLY A 206 -16.68 9.60 -21.36
C GLY A 206 -15.81 10.64 -20.65
N VAL A 207 -16.35 11.81 -20.30
CA VAL A 207 -15.65 12.86 -19.56
C VAL A 207 -16.33 13.04 -18.21
N GLU A 208 -15.56 12.92 -17.13
CA GLU A 208 -16.01 13.31 -15.78
C GLU A 208 -15.89 14.83 -15.62
N GLY A 209 -17.02 15.48 -15.35
CA GLY A 209 -17.08 16.92 -15.12
C GLY A 209 -17.86 17.29 -13.87
N ILE A 210 -17.91 18.58 -13.56
CA ILE A 210 -18.75 19.13 -12.49
C ILE A 210 -20.12 19.47 -13.05
N HIS A 211 -21.15 18.99 -12.37
CA HIS A 211 -22.56 19.18 -12.68
C HIS A 211 -23.25 19.91 -11.54
N VAL A 212 -24.32 20.62 -11.84
CA VAL A 212 -25.22 21.22 -10.83
C VAL A 212 -26.67 20.94 -11.19
N MET A 213 -27.46 20.56 -10.20
CA MET A 213 -28.91 20.37 -10.31
C MET A 213 -29.65 21.02 -9.15
N ASN A 214 -30.97 21.14 -9.25
CA ASN A 214 -31.82 21.49 -8.12
C ASN A 214 -31.83 20.35 -7.09
N ALA A 215 -32.08 20.69 -5.83
CA ALA A 215 -32.15 19.76 -4.70
C ALA A 215 -33.20 18.64 -4.87
N ASP A 216 -34.16 18.82 -5.79
CA ASP A 216 -35.16 17.82 -6.14
C ASP A 216 -34.71 16.87 -7.26
N GLY A 217 -33.53 17.08 -7.87
CA GLY A 217 -33.01 16.31 -9.00
C GLY A 217 -33.31 16.94 -10.37
N SER A 218 -34.05 18.05 -10.42
CA SER A 218 -34.40 18.71 -11.68
C SER A 218 -33.32 19.67 -12.18
N GLU A 219 -33.41 20.05 -13.47
CA GLU A 219 -32.59 21.10 -14.08
C GLU A 219 -31.06 20.89 -13.98
N GLU A 220 -30.60 19.66 -14.21
CA GLU A 220 -29.17 19.37 -14.32
C GLU A 220 -28.50 20.21 -15.43
N THR A 221 -27.37 20.81 -15.08
CA THR A 221 -26.50 21.59 -15.96
C THR A 221 -25.04 21.13 -15.80
N ILE A 222 -24.36 20.90 -16.92
CA ILE A 222 -22.93 20.56 -16.96
C ILE A 222 -22.12 21.86 -16.89
N LEU A 223 -21.22 21.98 -15.91
CA LEU A 223 -20.40 23.18 -15.72
C LEU A 223 -18.98 23.05 -16.28
N THR A 224 -18.41 21.85 -16.32
CA THR A 224 -17.10 21.60 -16.93
C THR A 224 -17.18 20.53 -18.02
N VAL A 225 -16.44 20.75 -19.11
CA VAL A 225 -16.32 19.84 -20.24
C VAL A 225 -14.85 19.77 -20.68
N TRP A 226 -14.48 18.73 -21.42
CA TRP A 226 -13.15 18.63 -22.03
C TRP A 226 -12.78 19.95 -22.75
N PRO A 227 -11.59 20.53 -22.52
CA PRO A 227 -10.39 19.93 -21.95
C PRO A 227 -10.24 19.91 -20.42
N LEU A 228 -11.26 20.30 -19.64
CA LEU A 228 -11.18 20.32 -18.18
C LEU A 228 -12.10 19.25 -17.56
N LYS A 229 -11.48 18.20 -17.02
CA LYS A 229 -12.18 17.22 -16.16
C LYS A 229 -12.32 17.78 -14.75
N GLY A 230 -13.31 17.31 -13.98
CA GLY A 230 -13.53 17.78 -12.61
C GLY A 230 -14.16 16.73 -11.70
N THR A 231 -13.75 16.73 -10.43
CA THR A 231 -14.34 15.92 -9.35
C THR A 231 -14.30 16.65 -8.00
N SER A 232 -14.86 16.04 -6.96
CA SER A 232 -14.91 16.56 -5.58
C SER A 232 -15.33 18.05 -5.49
N PRO A 233 -16.53 18.43 -5.99
CA PRO A 233 -16.99 19.81 -5.89
C PRO A 233 -17.30 20.21 -4.43
N ALA A 234 -17.08 21.48 -4.09
CA ALA A 234 -17.43 22.06 -2.80
C ALA A 234 -17.91 23.51 -2.96
N TRP A 235 -19.10 23.83 -2.44
CA TRP A 235 -19.64 25.18 -2.46
C TRP A 235 -18.98 26.07 -1.42
N SER A 236 -18.64 27.31 -1.78
CA SER A 236 -18.19 28.29 -0.81
C SER A 236 -19.34 28.61 0.18
N PRO A 237 -19.06 28.92 1.45
CA PRO A 237 -20.12 29.17 2.45
C PRO A 237 -21.04 30.35 2.11
N ASP A 238 -20.52 31.33 1.35
CA ASP A 238 -21.28 32.47 0.83
C ASP A 238 -22.08 32.16 -0.45
N GLY A 239 -21.92 30.97 -1.03
CA GLY A 239 -22.59 30.49 -2.23
C GLY A 239 -22.10 31.14 -3.53
N SER A 240 -21.06 31.97 -3.47
CA SER A 240 -20.55 32.73 -4.62
C SER A 240 -19.67 31.91 -5.56
N GLN A 241 -19.12 30.78 -5.11
CA GLN A 241 -18.20 29.95 -5.88
C GLN A 241 -18.40 28.45 -5.63
N ILE A 242 -17.98 27.64 -6.61
CA ILE A 242 -17.78 26.20 -6.48
C ILE A 242 -16.29 25.93 -6.65
N ALA A 243 -15.66 25.33 -5.66
CA ALA A 243 -14.31 24.79 -5.76
C ALA A 243 -14.37 23.32 -6.21
N PHE A 244 -13.35 22.84 -6.91
CA PHE A 244 -13.28 21.44 -7.35
C PHE A 244 -11.83 21.02 -7.63
N VAL A 245 -11.59 19.71 -7.62
CA VAL A 245 -10.34 19.13 -8.14
C VAL A 245 -10.49 18.93 -9.64
N GLY A 246 -9.56 19.43 -10.45
CA GLY A 246 -9.64 19.35 -11.90
C GLY A 246 -8.35 18.91 -12.58
N TRP A 247 -8.49 18.37 -13.80
CA TRP A 247 -7.38 17.98 -14.68
C TRP A 247 -7.55 18.67 -16.03
N ASP A 248 -6.51 19.38 -16.48
CA ASP A 248 -6.52 20.11 -17.74
C ASP A 248 -6.13 19.23 -18.94
N GLU A 249 -5.89 19.84 -20.11
CA GLU A 249 -5.51 19.14 -21.34
C GLU A 249 -4.17 18.39 -21.25
N GLU A 250 -3.28 18.78 -20.32
CA GLU A 250 -2.03 18.09 -20.05
C GLU A 250 -2.20 16.99 -18.97
N ASP A 251 -3.44 16.74 -18.53
CA ASP A 251 -3.81 15.83 -17.45
C ASP A 251 -3.15 16.22 -16.10
N LYS A 252 -2.88 17.52 -15.90
CA LYS A 252 -2.28 18.04 -14.66
C LYS A 252 -3.35 18.36 -13.59
N PRO A 253 -3.29 17.74 -12.40
CA PRO A 253 -4.24 18.02 -11.34
C PRO A 253 -4.08 19.42 -10.75
N GLY A 254 -5.18 19.99 -10.27
CA GLY A 254 -5.19 21.25 -9.55
C GLY A 254 -6.47 21.50 -8.79
N LEU A 255 -6.46 22.51 -7.93
CA LEU A 255 -7.65 23.05 -7.29
C LEU A 255 -8.15 24.23 -8.10
N TYR A 256 -9.41 24.18 -8.50
CA TYR A 256 -10.07 25.18 -9.31
C TYR A 256 -11.25 25.79 -8.57
N VAL A 257 -11.61 27.01 -8.96
CA VAL A 257 -12.86 27.66 -8.56
C VAL A 257 -13.56 28.22 -9.78
N MET A 258 -14.89 28.26 -9.71
CA MET A 258 -15.76 28.85 -10.72
C MET A 258 -17.00 29.46 -10.08
N ASN A 259 -17.71 30.30 -10.82
CA ASN A 259 -19.05 30.76 -10.43
C ASN A 259 -20.05 29.59 -10.51
N PRO A 260 -21.15 29.62 -9.75
CA PRO A 260 -22.20 28.58 -9.79
C PRO A 260 -22.87 28.34 -11.15
N ASP A 261 -22.72 29.26 -12.10
CA ASP A 261 -23.19 29.14 -13.48
C ASP A 261 -22.13 28.54 -14.43
N GLY A 262 -20.97 28.13 -13.91
CA GLY A 262 -19.84 27.58 -14.67
C GLY A 262 -18.91 28.63 -15.28
N SER A 263 -19.24 29.92 -15.16
CA SER A 263 -18.37 30.99 -15.67
C SER A 263 -17.18 31.26 -14.74
N GLY A 264 -16.15 31.95 -15.27
CA GLY A 264 -15.05 32.46 -14.44
C GLY A 264 -14.12 31.40 -13.86
N VAL A 265 -13.99 30.23 -14.51
CA VAL A 265 -13.08 29.16 -14.08
C VAL A 265 -11.64 29.67 -13.96
N THR A 266 -11.03 29.48 -12.80
CA THR A 266 -9.60 29.73 -12.56
C THR A 266 -9.03 28.67 -11.63
N TRP A 267 -7.74 28.36 -11.74
CA TRP A 267 -7.05 27.53 -10.78
C TRP A 267 -6.51 28.39 -9.63
N LEU A 268 -6.53 27.82 -8.42
CA LEU A 268 -5.91 28.38 -7.20
C LEU A 268 -4.57 27.72 -6.92
N PHE A 269 -4.44 26.43 -7.26
CA PHE A 269 -3.25 25.64 -7.02
C PHE A 269 -3.06 24.59 -8.11
N ARG A 270 -1.80 24.37 -8.53
CA ARG A 270 -1.41 23.29 -9.44
C ARG A 270 -0.56 22.28 -8.69
N SER A 271 -0.86 21.02 -8.90
CA SER A 271 -0.19 19.89 -8.27
C SER A 271 0.45 18.99 -9.31
N GLU A 272 1.56 18.39 -8.96
CA GLU A 272 2.15 17.25 -9.69
C GLU A 272 1.73 15.90 -9.06
N ALA A 273 0.96 15.96 -7.97
CA ALA A 273 0.49 14.84 -7.19
C ALA A 273 -1.04 14.78 -7.17
N TRP A 274 -1.57 13.60 -6.84
CA TRP A 274 -3.01 13.38 -6.72
C TRP A 274 -3.63 14.29 -5.65
N LEU A 275 -4.84 14.77 -5.92
CA LEU A 275 -5.65 15.61 -5.05
C LEU A 275 -7.05 15.00 -4.93
N GLY A 276 -7.70 15.16 -3.79
CA GLY A 276 -9.07 14.70 -3.58
C GLY A 276 -9.73 15.32 -2.35
N SER A 277 -10.99 14.92 -2.11
CA SER A 277 -11.72 15.16 -0.87
C SER A 277 -11.73 16.63 -0.41
N LEU A 278 -12.06 17.52 -1.34
CA LEU A 278 -12.04 18.98 -1.15
C LEU A 278 -13.24 19.48 -0.34
N THR A 279 -13.00 20.37 0.62
CA THR A 279 -14.04 21.07 1.39
C THR A 279 -13.64 22.49 1.74
N TRP A 280 -14.62 23.35 2.01
CA TRP A 280 -14.40 24.71 2.51
C TRP A 280 -14.40 24.76 4.03
N SER A 281 -13.58 25.65 4.60
CA SER A 281 -13.78 26.08 5.98
C SER A 281 -15.11 26.85 6.12
N PRO A 282 -15.80 26.78 7.28
CA PRO A 282 -17.08 27.46 7.48
C PRO A 282 -17.04 28.98 7.28
N ASP A 283 -15.87 29.60 7.50
CA ASP A 283 -15.64 31.03 7.27
C ASP A 283 -15.29 31.38 5.81
N GLY A 284 -15.09 30.36 4.95
CA GLY A 284 -14.77 30.50 3.54
C GLY A 284 -13.35 30.99 3.26
N ASN A 285 -12.46 31.00 4.25
CA ASN A 285 -11.08 31.49 4.07
C ASN A 285 -10.11 30.40 3.62
N TRP A 286 -10.43 29.13 3.86
CA TRP A 286 -9.56 27.99 3.60
C TRP A 286 -10.27 26.91 2.81
N LEU A 287 -9.51 26.23 1.96
CA LEU A 287 -9.86 24.97 1.34
C LEU A 287 -9.06 23.87 2.03
N LEU A 288 -9.75 22.87 2.57
CA LEU A 288 -9.12 21.66 3.06
C LEU A 288 -9.27 20.57 2.01
N PHE A 289 -8.23 19.78 1.81
CA PHE A 289 -8.22 18.74 0.80
C PHE A 289 -7.17 17.70 1.16
N THR A 290 -7.32 16.53 0.56
CA THR A 290 -6.32 15.49 0.61
C THR A 290 -5.37 15.64 -0.56
N SER A 291 -4.08 15.51 -0.30
CA SER A 291 -3.06 15.56 -1.34
C SER A 291 -1.98 14.51 -1.11
N TRP A 292 -1.52 13.91 -2.21
CA TRP A 292 -0.37 12.99 -2.21
C TRP A 292 0.98 13.73 -2.27
N GLN A 293 1.02 15.07 -2.26
CA GLN A 293 2.21 15.84 -2.65
C GLN A 293 3.51 15.47 -1.93
N ASP A 294 3.43 15.00 -0.68
CA ASP A 294 4.59 14.64 0.14
C ASP A 294 4.86 13.13 0.22
N GLY A 295 4.21 12.35 -0.63
CA GLY A 295 4.31 10.90 -0.61
C GLY A 295 3.19 10.24 0.18
N ASN A 296 2.48 10.89 1.09
CA ASN A 296 1.38 10.27 1.84
C ASN A 296 0.03 10.97 1.51
N HIS A 297 -1.14 10.34 1.77
CA HIS A 297 -2.36 11.16 1.87
C HIS A 297 -2.29 11.89 3.18
N GLU A 298 -2.23 13.19 3.04
CA GLU A 298 -2.26 14.08 4.16
C GLU A 298 -3.30 15.12 3.86
N LEU A 299 -3.83 15.67 4.94
CA LEU A 299 -4.74 16.78 4.90
C LEU A 299 -3.91 18.03 4.71
N TYR A 300 -4.28 18.84 3.74
CA TYR A 300 -3.71 20.17 3.51
C TYR A 300 -4.80 21.21 3.65
N ALA A 301 -4.39 22.41 4.02
CA ALA A 301 -5.20 23.61 3.94
C ALA A 301 -4.53 24.59 2.97
N LEU A 302 -5.30 25.17 2.06
CA LEU A 302 -4.87 26.23 1.16
C LEU A 302 -5.77 27.45 1.36
N ARG A 303 -5.18 28.64 1.40
CA ARG A 303 -5.98 29.86 1.52
C ARG A 303 -6.79 30.10 0.24
N ARG A 304 -7.98 30.70 0.38
CA ARG A 304 -8.92 30.98 -0.74
C ARG A 304 -8.29 31.71 -1.93
N ASP A 305 -7.25 32.51 -1.71
CA ASP A 305 -6.54 33.25 -2.75
C ASP A 305 -5.42 32.44 -3.44
N GLY A 306 -5.27 31.16 -3.09
CA GLY A 306 -4.23 30.26 -3.59
C GLY A 306 -2.87 30.44 -2.90
N SER A 307 -2.77 31.32 -1.91
CA SER A 307 -1.57 31.47 -1.08
C SER A 307 -1.58 30.50 0.10
N ASP A 308 -0.43 30.39 0.79
CA ASP A 308 -0.33 29.75 2.10
C ASP A 308 -0.86 28.30 2.11
N LEU A 309 -0.18 27.43 1.35
CA LEU A 309 -0.40 25.99 1.40
C LEU A 309 0.23 25.43 2.68
N GLN A 310 -0.58 24.76 3.49
CA GLN A 310 -0.19 24.18 4.77
C GLN A 310 -0.53 22.70 4.82
N ARG A 311 0.37 21.91 5.37
CA ARG A 311 0.14 20.51 5.69
C ARG A 311 -0.39 20.40 7.12
N LEU A 312 -1.49 19.68 7.32
CA LEU A 312 -2.20 19.57 8.60
C LEU A 312 -1.87 18.27 9.34
N THR A 313 -1.74 17.18 8.59
CA THR A 313 -1.34 15.88 9.10
C THR A 313 0.03 15.53 8.53
N ASN A 314 0.86 14.91 9.35
CA ASN A 314 2.21 14.53 8.97
C ASN A 314 2.61 13.31 9.77
N ASP A 315 1.90 12.22 9.50
CA ASP A 315 2.21 10.93 10.09
C ASP A 315 2.20 9.85 9.00
N THR A 316 2.36 8.59 9.38
CA THR A 316 2.49 7.48 8.41
C THR A 316 1.15 6.92 7.95
N ALA A 317 0.06 7.33 8.60
CA ALA A 317 -1.29 6.90 8.32
C ALA A 317 -1.86 7.64 7.12
N TRP A 318 -2.78 6.99 6.43
CA TRP A 318 -3.53 7.53 5.33
C TRP A 318 -4.63 8.43 5.88
N ASP A 319 -4.40 9.75 5.89
CA ASP A 319 -5.36 10.72 6.38
C ASP A 319 -6.12 11.34 5.20
N ASP A 320 -7.42 11.07 5.11
CA ASP A 320 -8.26 11.49 3.99
C ASP A 320 -9.60 12.07 4.48
N THR A 321 -10.34 12.70 3.57
CA THR A 321 -11.73 13.15 3.78
C THR A 321 -11.87 14.13 4.94
N PRO A 322 -11.15 15.26 4.91
CA PRO A 322 -11.23 16.25 5.97
C PRO A 322 -12.62 16.88 6.01
N ALA A 323 -13.19 16.99 7.21
CA ALA A 323 -14.46 17.66 7.48
C ALA A 323 -14.36 18.57 8.71
N ILE A 324 -14.57 19.86 8.51
CA ILE A 324 -14.53 20.84 9.60
C ILE A 324 -15.87 20.88 10.31
N ARG A 325 -15.83 20.82 11.65
CA ARG A 325 -17.02 20.92 12.49
C ARG A 325 -17.54 22.37 12.53
N PRO A 326 -18.81 22.62 12.18
CA PRO A 326 -19.42 23.94 12.30
C PRO A 326 -19.46 24.45 13.75
N GLY A 327 -19.38 25.78 13.95
CA GLY A 327 -19.58 26.44 15.24
C GLY A 327 -18.40 26.42 16.23
N LYS A 328 -17.22 25.93 15.81
CA LYS A 328 -15.99 25.86 16.62
C LYS A 328 -14.84 26.64 15.95
N GLY A 329 -14.61 27.89 16.38
CA GLY A 329 -13.42 28.68 16.05
C GLY A 329 -13.17 29.01 14.57
N ASN A 330 -12.24 29.92 14.31
CA ASN A 330 -11.67 30.10 12.97
C ASN A 330 -10.41 29.22 12.89
N PHE A 331 -10.19 28.54 11.76
CA PHE A 331 -8.97 27.76 11.50
C PHE A 331 -7.74 28.70 11.56
N PRO A 332 -6.80 28.54 12.53
CA PRO A 332 -5.84 29.60 12.88
C PRO A 332 -4.46 29.52 12.19
N GLY A 333 -4.17 28.54 11.34
CA GLY A 333 -2.80 28.31 10.85
C GLY A 333 -1.89 27.62 11.90
N PRO A 334 -0.56 27.53 11.68
CA PRO A 334 0.23 26.28 11.76
C PRO A 334 0.56 25.68 13.16
N LEU A 335 0.90 24.39 13.13
CA LEU A 335 1.50 23.56 14.20
C LEU A 335 3.04 23.50 14.02
N ASP A 336 3.83 23.95 15.00
CA ASP A 336 5.31 23.85 14.97
C ASP A 336 5.82 22.48 15.48
N PRO A 337 6.81 21.82 14.84
CA PRO A 337 7.58 20.71 15.43
C PRO A 337 8.81 21.19 16.24
N PRO A 338 9.22 20.53 17.33
CA PRO A 338 10.39 20.89 18.13
C PRO A 338 11.73 20.50 17.44
N PRO A 339 12.87 21.09 17.84
CA PRO A 339 14.17 20.87 17.19
C PRO A 339 14.79 19.51 17.50
N ALA A 340 15.47 18.94 16.49
CA ALA A 340 16.13 17.63 16.52
C ALA A 340 17.29 17.52 17.54
N SER A 341 17.44 16.34 18.15
CA SER A 341 18.58 15.94 19.00
C SER A 341 19.68 15.20 18.22
N PRO A 342 20.96 15.22 18.68
CA PRO A 342 22.13 14.75 17.93
C PRO A 342 22.32 13.21 17.98
N PRO A 343 23.17 12.63 17.09
CA PRO A 343 23.06 11.21 16.72
C PRO A 343 23.69 10.27 17.75
N ALA A 344 23.06 9.09 17.91
CA ALA A 344 23.63 7.95 18.61
C ALA A 344 24.66 7.19 17.74
N ARG A 345 25.56 6.47 18.41
CA ARG A 345 26.72 5.72 17.86
C ARG A 345 26.33 4.45 17.07
N PRO A 346 27.26 3.84 16.29
CA PRO A 346 26.94 3.00 15.14
C PRO A 346 26.61 1.53 15.48
N GLU A 347 25.69 0.96 14.71
CA GLU A 347 25.28 -0.46 14.69
C GLU A 347 26.17 -1.33 13.75
N PRO A 348 26.35 -2.64 14.02
CA PRO A 348 27.17 -3.53 13.19
C PRO A 348 26.39 -4.28 12.07
N SER A 349 27.13 -4.57 11.00
CA SER A 349 26.85 -5.42 9.82
C SER A 349 25.48 -5.28 9.14
N THR A 350 25.47 -4.48 8.07
CA THR A 350 24.46 -4.26 7.02
C THR A 350 22.98 -4.52 7.37
N PRO A 351 22.15 -3.47 7.55
CA PRO A 351 20.72 -3.64 7.80
C PRO A 351 20.00 -4.33 6.64
N LEU A 352 18.97 -5.13 6.96
CA LEU A 352 18.09 -5.78 6.00
C LEU A 352 17.54 -4.76 4.99
N ARG A 353 17.71 -5.01 3.70
CA ARG A 353 17.28 -4.11 2.63
C ARG A 353 15.84 -4.39 2.23
N TYR A 354 15.05 -3.34 2.06
CA TYR A 354 13.64 -3.47 1.66
C TYR A 354 13.46 -2.99 0.23
N GLY A 355 12.91 -3.87 -0.61
CA GLY A 355 12.65 -3.60 -2.02
C GLY A 355 11.27 -4.03 -2.48
N VAL A 356 10.88 -3.61 -3.68
CA VAL A 356 9.55 -3.88 -4.25
C VAL A 356 9.62 -4.14 -5.75
N ASN A 357 8.78 -5.07 -6.24
CA ASN A 357 8.45 -5.26 -7.65
C ASN A 357 7.28 -4.35 -8.05
N LEU A 358 7.38 -3.66 -9.19
CA LEU A 358 6.31 -2.81 -9.71
C LEU A 358 6.26 -2.81 -11.24
N ALA A 359 5.08 -2.53 -11.79
CA ALA A 359 4.79 -2.49 -13.21
C ALA A 359 4.66 -1.05 -13.74
N ASP A 360 3.99 -0.15 -13.00
CA ASP A 360 3.84 1.26 -13.38
C ASP A 360 5.07 2.05 -12.91
N LEU A 361 6.08 2.16 -13.78
CA LEU A 361 7.32 2.91 -13.50
C LEU A 361 7.06 4.37 -13.10
N GLY A 362 5.94 4.96 -13.56
CA GLY A 362 5.51 6.31 -13.18
C GLY A 362 5.14 6.44 -11.70
N LYS A 363 4.95 5.31 -11.00
CA LYS A 363 4.61 5.23 -9.59
C LYS A 363 5.75 4.75 -8.71
N SER A 364 6.97 4.72 -9.24
CA SER A 364 8.18 4.37 -8.47
C SER A 364 8.42 5.24 -7.23
N TYR A 365 7.86 6.47 -7.18
CA TYR A 365 7.92 7.32 -5.98
C TYR A 365 7.24 6.70 -4.77
N LEU A 366 6.25 5.81 -4.96
CA LEU A 366 5.58 5.05 -3.90
C LEU A 366 6.49 4.02 -3.23
N VAL A 367 7.60 3.63 -3.87
CA VAL A 367 8.60 2.75 -3.21
C VAL A 367 9.37 3.54 -2.16
N ARG A 368 9.81 4.75 -2.49
CA ARG A 368 10.33 5.71 -1.50
C ARG A 368 9.24 6.03 -0.47
N ASP A 369 8.00 6.09 -0.95
CA ASP A 369 6.69 6.09 -0.30
C ASP A 369 6.48 5.11 0.86
N MET A 370 7.04 3.91 0.74
CA MET A 370 6.98 2.88 1.79
C MET A 370 8.23 2.83 2.66
N GLY A 371 9.24 3.62 2.34
CA GLY A 371 10.47 3.75 3.13
C GLY A 371 11.53 2.79 2.64
N PHE A 372 11.16 2.06 1.60
CA PHE A 372 11.99 1.14 0.89
C PHE A 372 12.96 1.95 0.02
N ARG A 373 14.10 1.33 -0.27
CA ARG A 373 15.21 1.98 -0.99
C ARG A 373 15.66 1.16 -2.19
N TRP A 374 14.94 0.08 -2.49
CA TRP A 374 15.24 -0.82 -3.58
C TRP A 374 14.01 -1.02 -4.45
N ALA A 375 14.20 -1.05 -5.77
CA ALA A 375 13.18 -1.45 -6.72
C ALA A 375 13.72 -2.56 -7.61
N LYS A 376 12.89 -3.58 -7.84
CA LYS A 376 13.16 -4.67 -8.76
C LYS A 376 12.31 -4.49 -10.01
N SER A 377 12.95 -4.64 -11.16
CA SER A 377 12.28 -4.81 -12.45
C SER A 377 13.06 -5.85 -13.27
N TYR A 378 12.61 -6.14 -14.49
CA TYR A 378 13.24 -7.16 -15.32
C TYR A 378 13.72 -6.60 -16.66
N VAL A 379 14.70 -7.27 -17.22
CA VAL A 379 15.30 -7.05 -18.52
C VAL A 379 15.13 -8.32 -19.32
N ASP A 380 14.26 -8.27 -20.33
CA ASP A 380 14.14 -9.31 -21.35
C ASP A 380 15.31 -9.17 -22.33
N TRP A 381 16.27 -10.09 -22.26
CA TRP A 381 17.45 -10.10 -23.13
C TRP A 381 17.05 -10.20 -24.60
N GLY A 382 16.05 -11.02 -24.94
CA GLY A 382 15.55 -11.17 -26.30
C GLY A 382 14.97 -9.89 -26.90
N SER A 383 14.28 -9.11 -26.08
CA SER A 383 13.71 -7.80 -26.49
C SER A 383 14.80 -6.72 -26.62
N VAL A 384 15.82 -6.76 -25.77
CA VAL A 384 16.94 -5.81 -25.78
C VAL A 384 17.97 -6.12 -26.87
N GLU A 385 18.24 -7.38 -27.16
CA GLU A 385 19.21 -7.81 -28.17
C GLU A 385 18.56 -8.76 -29.20
N PRO A 386 17.60 -8.27 -30.01
CA PRO A 386 16.87 -9.11 -30.96
C PRO A 386 17.76 -9.73 -32.04
N GLY A 387 18.90 -9.11 -32.35
CA GLY A 387 19.97 -9.63 -33.19
C GLY A 387 21.30 -9.51 -32.47
N LYS A 388 22.24 -10.44 -32.70
CA LYS A 388 23.53 -10.46 -32.00
C LYS A 388 24.30 -9.15 -32.23
N GLY A 389 24.56 -8.41 -31.15
CA GLY A 389 25.18 -7.08 -31.14
C GLY A 389 24.25 -5.91 -31.51
N GLU A 390 22.96 -6.17 -31.77
CA GLU A 390 21.96 -5.16 -32.14
C GLU A 390 21.07 -4.82 -30.94
N PHE A 391 21.38 -3.71 -30.25
CA PHE A 391 20.72 -3.36 -29.00
C PHE A 391 19.56 -2.37 -29.11
N LYS A 392 18.50 -2.62 -28.35
CA LYS A 392 17.33 -1.77 -28.12
C LYS A 392 17.17 -1.51 -26.62
N TRP A 393 17.67 -0.37 -26.16
CA TRP A 393 17.77 -0.06 -24.73
C TRP A 393 16.54 0.59 -24.11
N GLN A 394 15.44 0.74 -24.85
CA GLN A 394 14.32 1.58 -24.43
C GLN A 394 13.73 1.18 -23.07
N ASP A 395 13.42 -0.10 -22.85
CA ASP A 395 12.79 -0.52 -21.60
C ASP A 395 13.76 -0.45 -20.40
N PRO A 396 15.00 -0.96 -20.49
CA PRO A 396 15.95 -0.82 -19.37
C PRO A 396 16.36 0.64 -19.12
N ASP A 397 16.40 1.51 -20.14
CA ASP A 397 16.62 2.95 -19.97
C ASP A 397 15.46 3.60 -19.19
N ASN A 398 14.21 3.22 -19.51
CA ASN A 398 13.03 3.71 -18.80
C ASN A 398 13.04 3.27 -17.33
N ILE A 399 13.41 2.01 -17.06
CA ILE A 399 13.56 1.47 -15.70
C ILE A 399 14.63 2.26 -14.93
N ALA A 400 15.83 2.37 -15.50
CA ALA A 400 16.94 3.10 -14.88
C ALA A 400 16.56 4.55 -14.57
N LYS A 401 15.97 5.25 -15.55
CA LYS A 401 15.51 6.63 -15.40
C LYS A 401 14.46 6.76 -14.30
N ALA A 402 13.43 5.91 -14.29
CA ALA A 402 12.34 6.00 -13.35
C ALA A 402 12.82 5.81 -11.90
N PHE A 403 13.60 4.76 -11.65
CA PHE A 403 14.04 4.44 -10.29
C PHE A 403 15.14 5.37 -9.79
N SER A 404 16.09 5.77 -10.65
CA SER A 404 17.13 6.74 -10.27
C SER A 404 16.54 8.12 -9.98
N ALA A 405 15.48 8.54 -10.67
CA ALA A 405 14.78 9.79 -10.36
C ALA A 405 14.20 9.80 -8.93
N GLN A 406 13.96 8.63 -8.34
CA GLN A 406 13.48 8.46 -6.96
C GLN A 406 14.59 8.17 -5.96
N GLY A 407 15.86 8.15 -6.40
CA GLY A 407 17.00 7.80 -5.54
C GLY A 407 16.99 6.34 -5.07
N LEU A 408 16.34 5.45 -5.81
CA LEU A 408 16.25 4.02 -5.47
C LEU A 408 17.48 3.26 -5.97
N ASN A 409 17.92 2.29 -5.18
CA ASN A 409 18.81 1.23 -5.66
C ASN A 409 18.03 0.32 -6.59
N ILE A 410 18.69 -0.13 -7.66
CA ILE A 410 18.02 -0.86 -8.73
C ILE A 410 18.55 -2.28 -8.76
N MET A 411 17.62 -3.23 -8.77
CA MET A 411 17.89 -4.61 -9.16
C MET A 411 17.20 -4.91 -10.49
N MET A 412 17.99 -5.35 -11.48
CA MET A 412 17.46 -5.82 -12.76
C MET A 412 17.57 -7.34 -12.82
N ARG A 413 16.44 -8.03 -12.92
CA ARG A 413 16.41 -9.46 -13.25
C ARG A 413 16.63 -9.63 -14.74
N VAL A 414 17.65 -10.39 -15.13
CA VAL A 414 18.00 -10.60 -16.54
C VAL A 414 17.61 -12.02 -16.95
N ASN A 415 16.64 -12.13 -17.87
CA ASN A 415 16.14 -13.42 -18.35
C ASN A 415 15.64 -13.33 -19.81
N MET A 416 15.13 -14.46 -20.33
CA MET A 416 14.57 -14.61 -21.69
C MET A 416 15.60 -14.49 -22.83
N ALA A 417 16.12 -15.62 -23.31
CA ALA A 417 17.14 -15.63 -24.34
C ALA A 417 16.59 -15.28 -25.75
N PRO A 418 17.32 -14.46 -26.55
CA PRO A 418 16.97 -14.17 -27.92
C PRO A 418 17.00 -15.42 -28.78
N GLN A 419 16.23 -15.42 -29.88
CA GLN A 419 16.14 -16.57 -30.77
C GLN A 419 17.50 -17.03 -31.34
N TRP A 420 18.44 -16.10 -31.54
CA TRP A 420 19.77 -16.42 -32.10
C TRP A 420 20.71 -17.12 -31.10
N ALA A 421 20.42 -17.04 -29.79
CA ALA A 421 21.26 -17.61 -28.73
C ALA A 421 20.75 -18.98 -28.24
N ARG A 422 19.66 -19.50 -28.79
CA ARG A 422 19.00 -20.75 -28.33
C ARG A 422 18.61 -21.64 -29.51
N PRO A 423 18.35 -22.94 -29.29
CA PRO A 423 17.99 -23.85 -30.37
C PRO A 423 16.77 -23.37 -31.16
N PRO A 424 16.67 -23.73 -32.46
CA PRO A 424 15.45 -23.51 -33.24
C PRO A 424 14.23 -24.07 -32.50
N ASP A 425 13.13 -23.30 -32.48
CA ASP A 425 11.84 -23.66 -31.85
C ASP A 425 11.83 -23.79 -30.31
N ALA A 426 12.94 -23.50 -29.62
CA ALA A 426 12.93 -23.40 -28.16
C ALA A 426 12.00 -22.27 -27.69
N LEU A 427 11.65 -22.25 -26.40
CA LEU A 427 10.96 -21.09 -25.80
C LEU A 427 11.99 -20.01 -25.40
N PRO A 428 11.59 -18.73 -25.26
CA PRO A 428 12.47 -17.68 -24.71
C PRO A 428 13.01 -18.01 -23.31
N THR A 429 12.28 -18.80 -22.51
CA THR A 429 12.73 -19.29 -21.20
C THR A 429 13.76 -20.43 -21.28
N HIS A 430 14.22 -20.82 -22.47
CA HIS A 430 15.35 -21.73 -22.59
C HIS A 430 16.66 -20.95 -22.31
N PRO A 431 17.62 -21.49 -21.54
CA PRO A 431 18.93 -20.85 -21.36
C PRO A 431 19.68 -20.74 -22.71
N PRO A 432 20.69 -19.87 -22.85
CA PRO A 432 21.47 -19.83 -24.09
C PRO A 432 22.21 -21.16 -24.34
N SER A 433 22.41 -21.51 -25.61
CA SER A 433 23.22 -22.67 -26.00
C SER A 433 24.71 -22.48 -25.68
N ASP A 434 25.18 -21.23 -25.70
CA ASP A 434 26.53 -20.86 -25.28
C ASP A 434 26.44 -19.81 -24.14
N PRO A 435 26.88 -20.14 -22.92
CA PRO A 435 26.94 -19.18 -21.81
C PRO A 435 27.76 -17.91 -22.14
N GLN A 436 28.70 -17.99 -23.10
CA GLN A 436 29.49 -16.83 -23.50
C GLN A 436 28.64 -15.75 -24.20
N ASP A 437 27.58 -16.12 -24.91
CA ASP A 437 26.65 -15.16 -25.51
C ASP A 437 25.95 -14.32 -24.44
N PHE A 438 25.59 -14.94 -23.32
CA PHE A 438 25.01 -14.22 -22.19
C PHE A 438 26.05 -13.38 -21.44
N ALA A 439 27.28 -13.87 -21.30
CA ALA A 439 28.38 -13.07 -20.75
C ALA A 439 28.63 -11.80 -21.59
N ASP A 440 28.61 -11.90 -22.92
CA ASP A 440 28.77 -10.77 -23.82
C ASP A 440 27.64 -9.74 -23.64
N PHE A 441 26.39 -10.22 -23.52
CA PHE A 441 25.25 -9.37 -23.17
C PHE A 441 25.40 -8.70 -21.80
N MET A 442 25.81 -9.45 -20.77
CA MET A 442 26.05 -8.91 -19.43
C MET A 442 27.15 -7.84 -19.44
N ARG A 443 28.23 -7.99 -20.22
CA ARG A 443 29.22 -6.91 -20.37
C ARG A 443 28.60 -5.65 -20.96
N ALA A 444 27.76 -5.77 -21.98
CA ALA A 444 27.08 -4.63 -22.59
C ALA A 444 26.11 -3.95 -21.62
N LEU A 445 25.28 -4.74 -20.92
CA LEU A 445 24.31 -4.27 -19.94
C LEU A 445 24.99 -3.54 -18.77
N VAL A 446 25.97 -4.19 -18.13
CA VAL A 446 26.69 -3.64 -16.97
C VAL A 446 27.51 -2.41 -17.38
N SER A 447 28.12 -2.41 -18.56
CA SER A 447 28.84 -1.23 -19.07
C SER A 447 27.93 -0.03 -19.23
N ARG A 448 26.69 -0.25 -19.68
CA ARG A 448 25.71 0.83 -19.88
C ARG A 448 25.21 1.42 -18.57
N TYR A 449 24.96 0.57 -17.57
CA TYR A 449 24.31 0.98 -16.33
C TYR A 449 25.24 1.05 -15.12
N LYS A 450 26.55 0.97 -15.33
CA LYS A 450 27.57 1.15 -14.28
C LYS A 450 27.31 2.42 -13.46
N GLY A 451 27.26 2.27 -12.15
CA GLY A 451 26.97 3.37 -11.20
C GLY A 451 25.50 3.80 -11.14
N THR A 452 24.60 3.18 -11.92
CA THR A 452 23.16 3.44 -11.89
C THR A 452 22.39 2.23 -11.38
N VAL A 453 22.70 1.03 -11.90
CA VAL A 453 22.10 -0.23 -11.45
C VAL A 453 23.02 -0.90 -10.43
N THR A 454 22.46 -1.23 -9.27
CA THR A 454 23.21 -1.73 -8.11
C THR A 454 23.36 -3.25 -8.14
N ALA A 455 22.33 -3.97 -8.61
CA ALA A 455 22.30 -5.43 -8.59
C ALA A 455 21.71 -6.03 -9.87
N TYR A 456 22.17 -7.22 -10.21
CA TYR A 456 21.65 -8.04 -11.31
C TYR A 456 21.26 -9.42 -10.80
N GLU A 457 20.00 -9.79 -10.98
CA GLU A 457 19.49 -11.14 -10.68
C GLU A 457 19.59 -11.99 -11.94
N ILE A 458 20.33 -13.10 -11.86
CA ILE A 458 20.64 -13.93 -13.03
C ILE A 458 19.59 -15.00 -13.20
N TRP A 459 18.73 -14.81 -14.20
CA TRP A 459 17.58 -15.65 -14.50
C TRP A 459 16.41 -15.54 -13.50
N ASN A 460 15.37 -16.37 -13.69
CA ASN A 460 14.20 -16.47 -12.81
C ASN A 460 13.87 -17.94 -12.57
N GLU A 461 13.74 -18.38 -11.32
CA GLU A 461 13.19 -19.70 -10.94
C GLU A 461 13.76 -20.90 -11.75
N PRO A 462 15.10 -21.03 -11.90
CA PRO A 462 15.68 -22.07 -12.75
C PRO A 462 15.43 -23.50 -12.24
N ASN A 463 14.88 -23.65 -11.02
CA ASN A 463 14.42 -24.92 -10.47
C ASN A 463 13.02 -25.36 -10.97
N LEU A 464 12.39 -24.57 -11.84
CA LEU A 464 11.11 -24.87 -12.49
C LEU A 464 11.29 -25.04 -14.00
N ASN A 465 10.67 -26.08 -14.57
CA ASN A 465 10.83 -26.42 -15.98
C ASN A 465 10.32 -25.32 -16.92
N TYR A 466 9.20 -24.67 -16.62
CA TYR A 466 8.64 -23.62 -17.48
C TYR A 466 9.58 -22.41 -17.58
N ALA A 467 10.32 -22.14 -16.51
CA ALA A 467 11.34 -21.12 -16.45
C ALA A 467 12.68 -21.59 -17.05
N TRP A 468 12.81 -22.87 -17.40
CA TRP A 468 14.00 -23.49 -17.97
C TRP A 468 13.70 -24.18 -19.32
N GLY A 469 12.88 -23.55 -20.15
CA GLY A 469 12.60 -23.99 -21.52
C GLY A 469 11.73 -25.25 -21.62
N MET A 470 10.90 -25.52 -20.62
CA MET A 470 10.12 -26.76 -20.44
C MET A 470 10.99 -28.02 -20.34
N ARG A 471 12.23 -27.88 -19.86
CA ARG A 471 13.18 -28.98 -19.65
C ARG A 471 13.29 -29.31 -18.17
N GLU A 472 13.84 -30.49 -17.87
CA GLU A 472 14.25 -30.81 -16.50
C GLU A 472 15.24 -29.76 -15.98
N PRO A 473 14.97 -29.16 -14.80
CA PRO A 473 15.89 -28.23 -14.15
C PRO A 473 17.29 -28.81 -13.99
N ASN A 474 18.32 -28.00 -14.25
CA ASN A 474 19.71 -28.44 -14.23
C ASN A 474 20.63 -27.43 -13.54
N PRO A 475 20.99 -27.64 -12.26
CA PRO A 475 21.82 -26.70 -11.52
C PRO A 475 23.24 -26.56 -12.08
N ALA A 476 23.81 -27.60 -12.71
CA ALA A 476 25.15 -27.52 -13.29
C ALA A 476 25.19 -26.63 -14.55
N GLU A 477 24.16 -26.73 -15.40
CA GLU A 477 24.00 -25.85 -16.56
C GLU A 477 23.74 -24.40 -16.13
N TYR A 478 22.90 -24.20 -15.12
CA TYR A 478 22.67 -22.88 -14.52
C TYR A 478 23.94 -22.28 -13.93
N VAL A 479 24.78 -23.06 -13.24
CA VAL A 479 26.06 -22.57 -12.70
C VAL A 479 27.04 -22.17 -13.81
N ALA A 480 27.03 -22.82 -14.97
CA ALA A 480 27.83 -22.39 -16.11
C ALA A 480 27.40 -20.99 -16.61
N LEU A 481 26.09 -20.75 -16.71
CA LEU A 481 25.51 -19.45 -17.05
C LEU A 481 25.87 -18.38 -16.00
N LEU A 482 25.69 -18.71 -14.72
CA LEU A 482 25.97 -17.82 -13.58
C LEU A 482 27.45 -17.41 -13.55
N LYS A 483 28.38 -18.36 -13.72
CA LYS A 483 29.82 -18.08 -13.78
C LYS A 483 30.17 -17.12 -14.91
N ALA A 484 29.61 -17.36 -16.09
CA ALA A 484 29.84 -16.53 -17.26
C ALA A 484 29.34 -15.09 -17.02
N ALA A 485 28.14 -14.93 -16.47
CA ALA A 485 27.56 -13.64 -16.11
C ALA A 485 28.36 -12.92 -15.01
N TYR A 486 28.73 -13.62 -13.94
CA TYR A 486 29.48 -13.08 -12.81
C TYR A 486 30.83 -12.52 -13.26
N LEU A 487 31.62 -13.30 -14.00
CA LEU A 487 32.93 -12.88 -14.48
C LEU A 487 32.82 -11.68 -15.42
N ALA A 488 31.85 -11.69 -16.34
CA ALA A 488 31.60 -10.58 -17.25
C ALA A 488 31.19 -9.29 -16.53
N ALA A 489 30.31 -9.39 -15.54
CA ALA A 489 29.86 -8.24 -14.78
C ALA A 489 30.97 -7.65 -13.91
N LYS A 490 31.69 -8.50 -13.16
CA LYS A 490 32.79 -8.08 -12.27
C LYS A 490 34.00 -7.52 -13.02
N GLU A 491 34.22 -7.92 -14.27
CA GLU A 491 35.23 -7.32 -15.16
C GLU A 491 34.95 -5.82 -15.40
N ILE A 492 33.68 -5.45 -15.54
CA ILE A 492 33.25 -4.09 -15.86
C ILE A 492 33.00 -3.25 -14.61
N ASP A 493 32.28 -3.82 -13.65
CA ASP A 493 31.90 -3.19 -12.39
C ASP A 493 32.10 -4.16 -11.22
N PRO A 494 33.28 -4.14 -10.57
CA PRO A 494 33.56 -5.03 -9.44
C PRO A 494 32.60 -4.87 -8.27
N ASP A 495 31.96 -3.70 -8.14
CA ASP A 495 31.10 -3.32 -7.02
C ASP A 495 29.63 -3.70 -7.23
N CYS A 496 29.21 -4.05 -8.46
CA CYS A 496 27.84 -4.48 -8.71
C CYS A 496 27.53 -5.82 -8.02
N ILE A 497 26.30 -6.01 -7.55
CA ILE A 497 25.88 -7.22 -6.84
C ILE A 497 25.30 -8.23 -7.84
N ILE A 498 25.77 -9.47 -7.81
CA ILE A 498 25.22 -10.58 -8.59
C ILE A 498 24.39 -11.49 -7.68
N VAL A 499 23.09 -11.56 -7.94
CA VAL A 499 22.15 -12.42 -7.22
C VAL A 499 21.83 -13.63 -8.10
N THR A 500 21.77 -14.83 -7.53
CA THR A 500 21.24 -15.99 -8.28
C THR A 500 19.77 -15.76 -8.63
N GLY A 501 19.26 -16.39 -9.69
CA GLY A 501 17.83 -16.39 -9.96
C GLY A 501 17.05 -16.88 -8.75
N GLY A 502 16.01 -16.14 -8.38
CA GLY A 502 15.18 -16.47 -7.23
C GLY A 502 14.56 -17.85 -7.35
N LEU A 503 14.88 -18.76 -6.42
CA LEU A 503 14.35 -20.12 -6.43
C LEU A 503 12.92 -20.14 -5.88
N SER A 504 12.00 -20.77 -6.61
CA SER A 504 10.68 -21.07 -6.04
C SER A 504 10.82 -22.09 -4.93
N THR A 505 10.07 -21.94 -3.84
CA THR A 505 9.99 -22.97 -2.80
C THR A 505 9.16 -24.14 -3.30
N THR A 506 9.83 -25.27 -3.57
CA THR A 506 9.23 -26.47 -4.19
C THR A 506 9.24 -27.69 -3.27
N GLY A 507 9.72 -27.56 -2.04
CA GLY A 507 9.77 -28.67 -1.10
C GLY A 507 10.69 -29.78 -1.60
N GLY A 508 10.15 -31.00 -1.72
CA GLY A 508 10.84 -32.15 -2.31
C GLY A 508 10.83 -32.17 -3.86
N GLY A 509 10.24 -31.16 -4.51
CA GLY A 509 10.05 -31.13 -5.96
C GLY A 509 8.79 -31.88 -6.43
N GLY A 510 8.68 -32.06 -7.74
CA GLY A 510 7.54 -32.71 -8.39
C GLY A 510 7.68 -32.73 -9.91
N PRO A 511 6.66 -33.17 -10.66
CA PRO A 511 6.68 -33.12 -12.11
C PRO A 511 6.98 -31.70 -12.62
N GLY A 512 8.14 -31.51 -13.24
CA GLY A 512 8.57 -30.21 -13.75
C GLY A 512 9.19 -29.26 -12.73
N ALA A 513 9.46 -29.72 -11.50
CA ALA A 513 10.10 -28.91 -10.46
C ALA A 513 11.16 -29.73 -9.70
N MET A 514 12.37 -29.19 -9.56
CA MET A 514 13.37 -29.76 -8.67
C MET A 514 13.20 -29.19 -7.27
N GLY A 515 13.41 -30.02 -6.23
CA GLY A 515 13.38 -29.57 -4.84
C GLY A 515 14.38 -28.44 -4.61
N ASP A 516 13.95 -27.38 -3.92
CA ASP A 516 14.72 -26.14 -3.77
C ASP A 516 16.05 -26.38 -3.03
N LEU A 517 16.05 -27.23 -1.99
CA LEU A 517 17.28 -27.59 -1.27
C LEU A 517 18.24 -28.42 -2.12
N ASP A 518 17.72 -29.38 -2.89
CA ASP A 518 18.53 -30.19 -3.81
C ASP A 518 19.12 -29.33 -4.92
N TYR A 519 18.37 -28.33 -5.39
CA TYR A 519 18.85 -27.38 -6.40
C TYR A 519 19.99 -26.50 -5.84
N ILE A 520 19.85 -26.00 -4.61
CA ILE A 520 20.94 -25.26 -3.93
C ILE A 520 22.17 -26.15 -3.74
N GLN A 521 21.99 -27.40 -3.29
CA GLN A 521 23.10 -28.34 -3.19
C GLN A 521 23.77 -28.56 -4.55
N GLY A 522 22.98 -28.72 -5.62
CA GLY A 522 23.49 -28.83 -6.98
C GLY A 522 24.29 -27.61 -7.46
N ILE A 523 23.94 -26.39 -7.01
CA ILE A 523 24.73 -25.17 -7.28
C ILE A 523 26.14 -25.32 -6.67
N TYR A 524 26.23 -25.80 -5.43
CA TYR A 524 27.52 -26.01 -4.77
C TYR A 524 28.32 -27.17 -5.37
N ASP A 525 27.67 -28.28 -5.70
CA ASP A 525 28.30 -29.44 -6.34
C ASP A 525 28.90 -29.08 -7.71
N ALA A 526 28.25 -28.18 -8.46
CA ALA A 526 28.77 -27.62 -9.71
C ALA A 526 29.83 -26.51 -9.52
N GLY A 527 30.20 -26.24 -8.27
CA GLY A 527 31.21 -25.26 -7.89
C GLY A 527 30.77 -23.81 -8.06
N GLY A 528 29.51 -23.50 -7.75
CA GLY A 528 28.95 -22.15 -7.84
C GLY A 528 29.44 -21.16 -6.77
N LYS A 529 29.99 -21.67 -5.65
CA LYS A 529 30.53 -20.84 -4.56
C LYS A 529 31.54 -19.81 -5.07
N GLY A 530 31.35 -18.55 -4.68
CA GLY A 530 32.19 -17.42 -5.10
C GLY A 530 31.84 -16.83 -6.47
N TYR A 531 30.76 -17.27 -7.11
CA TYR A 531 30.23 -16.71 -8.37
C TYR A 531 28.84 -16.08 -8.23
N PHE A 532 28.48 -15.71 -7.01
CA PHE A 532 27.33 -14.88 -6.68
C PHE A 532 27.63 -14.15 -5.38
N ASP A 533 27.06 -12.97 -5.21
CA ASP A 533 27.17 -12.14 -4.01
C ASP A 533 25.96 -12.34 -3.08
N ALA A 534 24.86 -12.91 -3.60
CA ALA A 534 23.70 -13.34 -2.81
C ALA A 534 22.95 -14.50 -3.47
N LEU A 535 22.35 -15.38 -2.66
CA LEU A 535 21.41 -16.42 -3.15
C LEU A 535 19.98 -15.86 -3.18
N GLY A 536 19.32 -15.88 -4.33
CA GLY A 536 17.92 -15.49 -4.50
C GLY A 536 16.90 -16.59 -4.12
N SER A 537 15.76 -16.21 -3.55
CA SER A 537 14.65 -17.12 -3.18
C SER A 537 13.27 -16.44 -3.26
N HIS A 538 12.22 -17.21 -3.56
CA HIS A 538 10.81 -16.78 -3.64
C HIS A 538 9.90 -17.56 -2.65
N PRO A 539 10.03 -17.34 -1.33
CA PRO A 539 9.29 -18.06 -0.28
C PRO A 539 7.91 -17.44 -0.03
N TYR A 540 6.99 -17.61 -0.99
CA TYR A 540 5.60 -17.16 -0.84
C TYR A 540 4.91 -17.80 0.37
N GLY A 541 3.94 -17.10 0.96
CA GLY A 541 3.33 -17.53 2.21
C GLY A 541 2.21 -18.57 2.10
N PHE A 542 1.69 -18.84 0.90
CA PHE A 542 0.64 -19.83 0.61
C PHE A 542 -0.50 -19.85 1.63
N GLY A 543 -1.07 -18.69 1.96
CA GLY A 543 -2.20 -18.56 2.88
C GLY A 543 -1.89 -18.68 4.38
N HIS A 544 -0.67 -19.06 4.75
CA HIS A 544 -0.27 -19.28 6.15
C HIS A 544 0.49 -18.09 6.74
N GLU A 545 0.46 -17.92 8.05
CA GLU A 545 1.19 -16.85 8.74
C GLU A 545 2.73 -16.98 8.60
N PRO A 546 3.51 -15.88 8.75
CA PRO A 546 4.96 -15.92 8.49
C PRO A 546 5.76 -16.80 9.45
N ASP A 547 5.25 -17.09 10.65
CA ASP A 547 5.89 -17.99 11.61
C ASP A 547 5.52 -19.46 11.36
N TYR A 548 4.60 -19.73 10.44
CA TYR A 548 4.20 -21.09 10.09
C TYR A 548 5.37 -21.85 9.47
N HIS A 549 5.52 -23.09 9.91
CA HIS A 549 6.46 -24.05 9.33
C HIS A 549 5.67 -25.16 8.67
N ASP A 550 5.70 -25.19 7.34
CA ASP A 550 5.15 -26.29 6.57
C ASP A 550 6.15 -27.46 6.56
N PRO A 551 5.78 -28.67 7.02
CA PRO A 551 6.63 -29.86 6.89
C PRO A 551 7.05 -30.18 5.46
N TRP A 552 6.30 -29.70 4.46
CA TRP A 552 6.59 -29.89 3.03
C TRP A 552 7.40 -28.73 2.42
N GLY A 553 7.63 -27.65 3.17
CA GLY A 553 8.49 -26.54 2.77
C GLY A 553 7.83 -25.44 1.93
N LEU A 554 6.50 -25.38 1.85
CA LEU A 554 5.76 -24.30 1.19
C LEU A 554 5.40 -23.18 2.18
N SER A 555 6.42 -22.56 2.77
CA SER A 555 6.24 -21.48 3.75
C SER A 555 7.35 -20.43 3.66
N PHE A 556 7.07 -19.24 4.20
CA PHE A 556 8.07 -18.17 4.32
C PHE A 556 9.34 -18.65 5.06
N THR A 557 9.17 -19.46 6.11
CA THR A 557 10.27 -20.02 6.93
C THR A 557 11.19 -20.98 6.19
N ARG A 558 10.86 -21.41 4.96
CA ARG A 558 11.68 -22.32 4.15
C ARG A 558 13.09 -21.78 3.90
N VAL A 559 13.27 -20.46 3.88
CA VAL A 559 14.58 -19.81 3.73
C VAL A 559 15.61 -20.22 4.78
N GLN A 560 15.19 -20.65 5.97
CA GLN A 560 16.11 -21.16 7.00
C GLN A 560 16.80 -22.44 6.53
N ALA A 561 16.04 -23.40 6.02
CA ALA A 561 16.59 -24.64 5.49
C ALA A 561 17.47 -24.39 4.25
N GLN A 562 17.09 -23.41 3.41
CA GLN A 562 17.91 -23.00 2.26
C GLN A 562 19.27 -22.44 2.71
N HIS A 563 19.28 -21.57 3.72
CA HIS A 563 20.51 -21.02 4.31
C HIS A 563 21.36 -22.09 5.01
N GLU A 564 20.74 -23.07 5.67
CA GLU A 564 21.46 -24.20 6.28
C GLU A 564 22.23 -25.04 5.25
N VAL A 565 21.68 -25.22 4.04
CA VAL A 565 22.42 -25.85 2.92
C VAL A 565 23.63 -25.00 2.52
N MET A 566 23.48 -23.67 2.45
CA MET A 566 24.62 -22.76 2.19
C MET A 566 25.70 -22.90 3.27
N ALA A 567 25.31 -22.87 4.54
CA ALA A 567 26.22 -22.98 5.68
C ALA A 567 26.96 -24.32 5.70
N THR A 568 26.28 -25.43 5.37
CA THR A 568 26.88 -26.78 5.27
C THR A 568 27.94 -26.86 4.17
N ASN A 569 27.77 -26.09 3.09
CA ASN A 569 28.77 -25.94 2.02
C ASN A 569 29.82 -24.83 2.34
N GLY A 570 29.85 -24.37 3.59
CA GLY A 570 30.80 -23.38 4.11
C GLY A 570 30.58 -21.97 3.56
N ASP A 571 29.37 -21.64 3.10
CA ASP A 571 29.01 -20.36 2.48
C ASP A 571 27.92 -19.62 3.27
N GLY A 572 27.85 -19.84 4.58
CA GLY A 572 26.81 -19.26 5.45
C GLY A 572 26.92 -17.74 5.64
N GLU A 573 28.06 -17.13 5.29
CA GLU A 573 28.28 -15.68 5.34
C GLU A 573 27.75 -14.96 4.09
N THR A 574 27.55 -15.68 2.98
CA THR A 574 26.96 -15.11 1.78
C THR A 574 25.46 -14.88 2.03
N PRO A 575 24.93 -13.67 1.83
CA PRO A 575 23.56 -13.37 2.19
C PRO A 575 22.55 -14.10 1.29
N LEU A 576 21.39 -14.41 1.87
CA LEU A 576 20.20 -14.84 1.13
C LEU A 576 19.30 -13.62 0.89
N TRP A 577 18.84 -13.44 -0.34
CA TRP A 577 17.91 -12.38 -0.73
C TRP A 577 16.58 -13.00 -1.13
N VAL A 578 15.51 -12.56 -0.49
CA VAL A 578 14.15 -12.87 -0.94
C VAL A 578 13.81 -11.90 -2.06
N THR A 579 13.84 -12.37 -3.30
CA THR A 579 13.68 -11.51 -4.49
C THR A 579 12.24 -11.35 -4.93
N GLU A 580 11.32 -12.16 -4.36
CA GLU A 580 9.86 -12.02 -4.43
C GLU A 580 9.22 -12.59 -3.16
N LEU A 581 8.30 -11.85 -2.55
CA LEU A 581 7.54 -12.26 -1.37
C LEU A 581 6.13 -11.69 -1.43
N GLY A 582 5.13 -12.49 -1.07
CA GLY A 582 3.78 -11.96 -0.86
C GLY A 582 2.78 -13.00 -0.38
N TRP A 583 1.60 -12.49 -0.06
CA TRP A 583 0.38 -13.26 0.20
C TRP A 583 -0.69 -12.79 -0.77
N VAL A 584 -1.35 -13.75 -1.42
CA VAL A 584 -2.34 -13.46 -2.44
C VAL A 584 -3.72 -13.26 -1.81
N LEU A 585 -4.48 -12.29 -2.32
CA LEU A 585 -5.85 -12.01 -1.85
C LEU A 585 -6.90 -12.88 -2.52
N GLN A 586 -6.61 -13.32 -3.74
CA GLN A 586 -7.48 -14.19 -4.51
C GLN A 586 -6.64 -15.17 -5.33
N SER A 587 -6.90 -16.46 -5.16
CA SER A 587 -6.19 -17.51 -5.87
C SER A 587 -7.19 -18.41 -6.61
N PRO A 588 -6.97 -18.72 -7.90
CA PRO A 588 -7.70 -19.77 -8.60
C PRO A 588 -7.18 -21.17 -8.25
N TRP A 589 -6.10 -21.29 -7.47
CA TRP A 589 -5.50 -22.58 -7.14
C TRP A 589 -6.26 -23.29 -6.02
N ASP A 590 -6.66 -24.53 -6.30
CA ASP A 590 -7.14 -25.48 -5.32
C ASP A 590 -5.97 -26.38 -4.88
N MET A 591 -5.38 -26.06 -3.71
CA MET A 591 -4.30 -26.84 -3.10
C MET A 591 -4.82 -28.01 -2.26
N GLY A 592 -6.11 -28.36 -2.39
CA GLY A 592 -6.79 -29.43 -1.68
C GLY A 592 -7.63 -28.96 -0.50
N GLU A 593 -8.53 -29.82 -0.04
CA GLU A 593 -9.34 -29.60 1.17
C GLU A 593 -8.40 -29.29 2.34
N HIS A 594 -8.57 -28.10 2.93
CA HIS A 594 -7.87 -27.57 4.11
C HIS A 594 -6.54 -26.83 3.89
N GLN A 595 -6.15 -26.47 2.67
CA GLN A 595 -5.02 -25.57 2.43
C GLN A 595 -5.51 -24.17 2.02
N PRO A 596 -5.48 -23.15 2.90
CA PRO A 596 -5.78 -21.79 2.49
C PRO A 596 -4.75 -21.36 1.46
N THR A 597 -5.18 -20.88 0.30
CA THR A 597 -4.27 -20.37 -0.73
C THR A 597 -4.24 -18.85 -0.79
N ALA A 598 -5.26 -18.20 -0.23
CA ALA A 598 -5.44 -16.76 -0.17
C ALA A 598 -5.74 -16.29 1.26
N VAL A 599 -5.56 -14.99 1.49
CA VAL A 599 -5.80 -14.32 2.77
C VAL A 599 -6.67 -13.07 2.57
N GLY A 600 -7.29 -12.56 3.64
CA GLY A 600 -7.92 -11.24 3.61
C GLY A 600 -6.91 -10.09 3.60
N GLU A 601 -7.32 -8.88 3.22
CA GLU A 601 -6.42 -7.71 3.13
C GLU A 601 -5.73 -7.37 4.45
N ALA A 602 -6.46 -7.43 5.57
CA ALA A 602 -5.88 -7.22 6.90
C ALA A 602 -4.83 -8.30 7.26
N GLN A 603 -5.05 -9.56 6.85
CA GLN A 603 -4.09 -10.64 7.05
C GLN A 603 -2.87 -10.46 6.16
N GLN A 604 -3.04 -10.08 4.89
CA GLN A 604 -1.94 -9.76 3.97
C GLN A 604 -1.03 -8.69 4.60
N ALA A 605 -1.62 -7.63 5.15
CA ALA A 605 -0.89 -6.55 5.81
C ALA A 605 -0.10 -7.02 7.04
N ALA A 606 -0.77 -7.73 7.95
CA ALA A 606 -0.14 -8.25 9.17
C ALA A 606 0.97 -9.26 8.87
N TYR A 607 0.76 -10.14 7.90
CA TYR A 607 1.73 -11.16 7.51
C TYR A 607 2.96 -10.55 6.83
N LEU A 608 2.77 -9.57 5.94
CA LEU A 608 3.91 -8.86 5.36
C LEU A 608 4.75 -8.18 6.44
N VAL A 609 4.15 -7.40 7.35
CA VAL A 609 4.90 -6.76 8.45
C VAL A 609 5.63 -7.79 9.32
N ARG A 610 4.95 -8.86 9.74
CA ARG A 610 5.59 -9.89 10.58
C ARG A 610 6.73 -10.61 9.86
N ALA A 611 6.64 -10.82 8.55
CA ALA A 611 7.72 -11.43 7.75
C ALA A 611 8.99 -10.58 7.75
N TYR A 612 8.87 -9.26 7.54
CA TYR A 612 10.01 -8.34 7.61
C TYR A 612 10.60 -8.22 9.02
N GLN A 613 9.75 -8.17 10.05
CA GLN A 613 10.19 -8.17 11.46
C GLN A 613 10.96 -9.43 11.80
N LYS A 614 10.40 -10.61 11.47
CA LYS A 614 11.03 -11.91 11.68
C LYS A 614 12.41 -11.97 11.03
N ALA A 615 12.52 -11.58 9.76
CA ALA A 615 13.80 -11.57 9.06
C ALA A 615 14.82 -10.64 9.73
N ALA A 616 14.40 -9.44 10.13
CA ALA A 616 15.28 -8.47 10.79
C ALA A 616 15.72 -8.91 12.20
N GLU A 617 14.87 -9.62 12.93
CA GLU A 617 15.09 -10.03 14.33
C GLU A 617 15.84 -11.37 14.43
N GLU A 618 15.53 -12.31 13.55
CA GLU A 618 15.93 -13.71 13.69
C GLU A 618 17.00 -14.13 12.66
N TRP A 619 17.10 -13.45 11.51
CA TRP A 619 17.91 -13.88 10.37
C TRP A 619 18.92 -12.82 9.94
N PRO A 620 20.02 -12.61 10.70
CA PRO A 620 21.04 -11.62 10.38
C PRO A 620 21.78 -11.87 9.05
N TRP A 621 21.65 -13.09 8.50
CA TRP A 621 22.16 -13.47 7.18
C TRP A 621 21.23 -13.07 6.02
N MET A 622 20.01 -12.60 6.30
CA MET A 622 19.09 -12.14 5.27
C MET A 622 19.52 -10.76 4.76
N GLY A 623 19.83 -10.66 3.47
CA GLY A 623 20.40 -9.44 2.88
C GLY A 623 19.36 -8.47 2.32
N ALA A 624 18.24 -8.98 1.80
CA ALA A 624 17.15 -8.18 1.24
C ALA A 624 15.83 -8.97 1.19
N ILE A 625 14.71 -8.25 1.22
CA ILE A 625 13.38 -8.77 0.88
C ILE A 625 12.73 -7.83 -0.15
N PHE A 626 12.23 -8.41 -1.24
CA PHE A 626 11.51 -7.72 -2.31
C PHE A 626 10.04 -8.14 -2.32
N LEU A 627 9.14 -7.21 -2.00
CA LEU A 627 7.70 -7.41 -2.11
C LEU A 627 7.30 -7.71 -3.57
N PHE A 628 6.50 -8.74 -3.77
CA PHE A 628 5.77 -9.01 -5.00
C PHE A 628 4.28 -8.86 -4.67
N ASN A 629 3.62 -7.77 -5.06
CA ASN A 629 4.13 -6.61 -5.81
C ASN A 629 3.40 -5.32 -5.40
N LEU A 630 3.81 -4.18 -5.95
CA LEU A 630 3.16 -2.89 -5.65
C LEU A 630 1.79 -2.78 -6.30
N ASP A 631 1.73 -2.90 -7.62
CA ASP A 631 0.72 -2.23 -8.45
C ASP A 631 0.24 -3.04 -9.66
N PHE A 632 0.50 -4.35 -9.71
CA PHE A 632 0.08 -5.18 -10.86
C PHE A 632 -1.44 -5.20 -11.01
N SER A 633 -2.19 -4.81 -9.97
CA SER A 633 -3.63 -4.62 -10.01
C SER A 633 -4.10 -3.43 -10.85
N SER A 634 -3.23 -2.47 -11.11
CA SER A 634 -3.54 -1.19 -11.76
C SER A 634 -3.22 -1.13 -13.26
N VAL A 635 -2.51 -2.14 -13.78
CA VAL A 635 -2.05 -2.18 -15.17
C VAL A 635 -2.94 -3.06 -16.04
N PRO A 636 -3.19 -2.69 -17.31
CA PRO A 636 -4.21 -3.34 -18.14
C PRO A 636 -3.83 -4.74 -18.67
N TRP A 637 -2.55 -5.15 -18.59
CA TRP A 637 -2.08 -6.46 -19.06
C TRP A 637 -2.12 -7.56 -17.99
N TYR A 638 -2.51 -7.24 -16.75
CA TYR A 638 -2.85 -8.22 -15.72
C TYR A 638 -4.34 -8.10 -15.40
N ASP A 639 -5.16 -8.90 -16.08
CA ASP A 639 -6.61 -8.88 -15.86
C ASP A 639 -7.02 -9.56 -14.54
N SER A 640 -8.32 -9.56 -14.21
CA SER A 640 -8.82 -10.12 -12.94
C SER A 640 -8.57 -11.61 -12.74
N HIS A 641 -8.29 -12.37 -13.79
CA HIS A 641 -7.99 -13.81 -13.72
C HIS A 641 -6.50 -14.09 -13.45
N GLU A 642 -5.63 -13.11 -13.68
CA GLU A 642 -4.19 -13.25 -13.45
C GLU A 642 -3.90 -13.18 -11.94
N ILE A 643 -3.35 -14.27 -11.39
CA ILE A 643 -3.09 -14.36 -9.94
C ILE A 643 -2.12 -13.27 -9.45
N MET A 644 -1.19 -12.84 -10.31
CA MET A 644 -0.16 -11.85 -9.99
C MET A 644 -0.77 -10.50 -9.58
N ARG A 645 -1.96 -10.16 -10.09
CA ARG A 645 -2.70 -8.94 -9.72
C ARG A 645 -3.13 -8.95 -8.25
N TRP A 646 -3.37 -10.13 -7.68
CA TRP A 646 -3.91 -10.28 -6.33
C TRP A 646 -2.84 -10.32 -5.24
N TYR A 647 -1.57 -10.26 -5.64
CA TYR A 647 -0.44 -9.97 -4.76
C TYR A 647 -0.18 -8.48 -4.58
N ALA A 648 -0.77 -7.62 -5.41
CA ALA A 648 -0.56 -6.18 -5.36
C ALA A 648 -1.02 -5.59 -4.02
N ILE A 649 -0.28 -4.61 -3.50
CA ILE A 649 -0.64 -3.86 -2.29
C ILE A 649 -1.28 -2.49 -2.61
N LEU A 650 -1.51 -2.21 -3.88
CA LEU A 650 -2.41 -1.15 -4.35
C LEU A 650 -3.67 -1.76 -4.97
N ASN A 651 -4.76 -1.01 -4.94
CA ASN A 651 -6.00 -1.33 -5.63
C ASN A 651 -5.92 -1.00 -7.14
N PRO A 652 -6.87 -1.49 -7.95
CA PRO A 652 -6.93 -1.16 -9.38
C PRO A 652 -7.00 0.34 -9.71
N ASP A 653 -7.64 1.12 -8.85
CA ASP A 653 -7.72 2.58 -8.93
C ASP A 653 -6.46 3.28 -8.38
N ARG A 654 -5.47 2.50 -7.93
CA ARG A 654 -4.20 2.89 -7.30
C ARG A 654 -4.33 3.43 -5.87
N SER A 655 -5.50 3.33 -5.24
CA SER A 655 -5.59 3.57 -3.79
C SER A 655 -4.77 2.52 -3.03
N PRO A 656 -4.14 2.87 -1.90
CA PRO A 656 -3.38 1.93 -1.09
C PRO A 656 -4.28 0.86 -0.47
N ARG A 657 -3.79 -0.38 -0.38
CA ARG A 657 -4.38 -1.43 0.47
C ARG A 657 -3.77 -1.37 1.87
N PRO A 658 -4.38 -1.98 2.90
CA PRO A 658 -3.84 -2.01 4.25
C PRO A 658 -2.37 -2.47 4.34
N ALA A 659 -1.93 -3.35 3.43
CA ALA A 659 -0.55 -3.81 3.36
C ALA A 659 0.47 -2.71 3.00
N TYR A 660 0.10 -1.77 2.14
CA TYR A 660 0.94 -0.62 1.80
C TYR A 660 1.18 0.24 3.04
N THR A 661 0.09 0.62 3.74
CA THR A 661 0.18 1.45 4.94
C THR A 661 0.96 0.75 6.05
N GLN A 662 0.68 -0.53 6.33
CA GLN A 662 1.33 -1.26 7.41
C GLN A 662 2.84 -1.43 7.18
N LEU A 663 3.27 -1.68 5.94
CA LEU A 663 4.70 -1.74 5.60
C LEU A 663 5.38 -0.38 5.75
N LYS A 664 4.71 0.70 5.33
CA LYS A 664 5.14 2.08 5.57
C LYS A 664 5.29 2.35 7.07
N MET A 665 4.26 2.11 7.88
CA MET A 665 4.31 2.27 9.33
C MET A 665 5.46 1.47 9.97
N MET A 666 5.74 0.26 9.51
CA MET A 666 6.85 -0.56 10.01
C MET A 666 8.22 0.10 9.81
N VAL A 667 8.44 0.78 8.66
CA VAL A 667 9.72 1.42 8.36
C VAL A 667 9.87 2.72 9.15
N TRP A 668 8.89 3.61 9.06
CA TRP A 668 9.01 4.95 9.65
C TRP A 668 8.60 5.04 11.11
N GLY A 669 7.72 4.16 11.59
CA GLY A 669 7.35 4.10 13.00
C GLY A 669 8.49 3.68 13.94
N LYS A 670 9.62 3.20 13.40
CA LYS A 670 10.85 2.93 14.14
C LYS A 670 11.77 4.15 14.29
N GLU A 671 11.65 5.18 13.43
CA GLU A 671 12.48 6.39 13.48
C GLU A 671 11.98 7.44 14.52
N THR A 672 10.81 7.22 15.10
CA THR A 672 10.15 8.11 16.07
C THR A 672 10.10 7.56 17.51
N ARG A 673 10.87 6.51 17.85
CA ARG A 673 10.99 5.99 19.23
C ARG A 673 12.32 6.35 19.88
#